data_AF-A0A9E4TC83-F1
#
_entry.id   AF-A0A9E4TC83-F1
#
_cell.length_a   1.000
_cell.length_b   1.000
_cell.length_c   1.000
_cell.angle_alpha   90.00
_cell.angle_beta   90.00
_cell.angle_gamma   90.00
#
_symmetry.space_group_name_H-M   'P 1'
#
loop_
_entity.id
_entity.type
_entity.pdbx_description
1 polymer ?
#
loop_
_entity_poly.entity_id
_entity_poly.type
_entity_poly.pdbx_seq_one_letter_code
_entity_poly.pdbx_strand_id
1 'polypeptide(L)'
;MVGNRIWHKRRLTAVAFLFAAALFYAHLAGRGASPAAGEQYYDCTPVRTAGSSQTSGAGGLMIGSNLDQLTDESDLVLFGAVESFQTCRSEGPVTIVTRIRIAPGDIYKADRLPPTPAFTIDVPGGAIDGLRLAVGTSPEFTVGERVVIFLGVGDEGEVFPAAGFQGKFTVTPDLRVTQPAIPLSEMRSAVRAAAEGDLPPNEDPMEDGPQIIESSFSTLGVSFLDSAIPVQYYINASSSKPAQLTEQETRLAAIRAFHSWQNLPGSYIAFGPMQNTTRTSAQGGCDGLHDTTWGISSSHGSGTLAVAYTCYTGSQILDADVEIDTDHFGSAWRVDGSGACGTGTYDLQTVLLHENGHFLGLGHPGNNGCQPCPVMDASYGGVSRTPCADDEAGADAVYPLDGGTPPPAPSTFTASGTASASLTWSDVAGEWGYELWRAAVSCATATDPDFALLDTVADGTLAYTDTDYGNGLNPGSYCYKARAFSKSGESAFTTTSGVEISGSSPTPTPSPTPPPTPTPTPAATPTSSPTPPPSATPPPSPTPEPPQSPPPAPTSTPSPTPHVQGDADCNETVDASDLLAVLQTLGDFGAAPCLAYADVNCDGVISGLDAVIILRHISQLPSTVAGCPAVGAAAI
;
A
#
# COMPACT_ATOMS: atom_id res chain seq x y z
N MET A 1 28.44 -4.19 58.23
CA MET A 1 29.58 -3.51 58.87
C MET A 1 30.44 -2.92 57.76
N VAL A 2 30.60 -1.58 57.75
CA VAL A 2 31.66 -0.75 57.13
C VAL A 2 31.92 -0.95 55.62
N GLY A 3 31.82 0.01 54.70
CA GLY A 3 31.62 1.44 54.76
C GLY A 3 32.26 2.13 53.53
N ASN A 4 31.42 2.85 52.77
CA ASN A 4 31.61 4.26 52.34
C ASN A 4 32.63 4.69 51.25
N ARG A 5 32.08 5.38 50.21
CA ARG A 5 32.47 6.68 49.56
C ARG A 5 32.64 6.60 48.02
N ILE A 6 31.72 7.16 47.22
CA ILE A 6 31.68 8.55 46.65
C ILE A 6 32.92 8.91 45.81
N TRP A 7 32.77 9.16 44.49
CA TRP A 7 33.08 10.44 43.80
C TRP A 7 32.86 10.40 42.27
N HIS A 8 32.53 11.59 41.75
CA HIS A 8 32.04 11.98 40.43
C HIS A 8 33.04 11.98 39.25
N LYS A 9 32.46 11.89 38.03
CA LYS A 9 32.72 12.65 36.77
C LYS A 9 34.15 13.15 36.49
N ARG A 10 34.68 12.81 35.30
CA ARG A 10 34.83 13.71 34.11
C ARG A 10 35.60 13.05 32.96
N ARG A 11 35.13 13.36 31.75
CA ARG A 11 35.70 13.05 30.42
C ARG A 11 37.07 13.69 30.20
N LEU A 12 37.92 13.05 29.37
CA LEU A 12 38.57 13.62 28.16
C LEU A 12 39.53 12.60 27.50
N THR A 13 39.24 12.22 26.24
CA THR A 13 40.13 12.06 25.04
C THR A 13 41.61 11.70 25.21
N ALA A 14 42.30 10.94 24.37
CA ALA A 14 42.13 10.18 23.10
C ALA A 14 43.47 9.40 22.92
N VAL A 15 43.63 8.30 22.17
CA VAL A 15 43.87 8.25 20.71
C VAL A 15 44.12 6.78 20.29
N ALA A 16 43.36 6.33 19.27
CA ALA A 16 43.63 5.36 18.18
C ALA A 16 44.02 3.89 18.52
N PHE A 17 43.51 2.85 17.84
CA PHE A 17 43.19 2.66 16.42
C PHE A 17 42.17 1.50 16.23
N LEU A 18 41.43 1.53 15.10
CA LEU A 18 40.65 0.46 14.44
C LEU A 18 39.22 0.16 14.94
N PHE A 19 38.22 0.80 14.31
CA PHE A 19 37.26 0.16 13.41
C PHE A 19 36.42 1.24 12.73
N ALA A 20 36.54 1.34 11.41
CA ALA A 20 35.75 2.22 10.55
C ALA A 20 34.53 1.44 10.05
N ALA A 21 33.33 1.79 10.52
CA ALA A 21 32.02 1.59 9.87
C ALA A 21 30.89 1.94 10.87
N ALA A 22 30.72 3.22 11.20
CA ALA A 22 29.52 3.73 11.89
C ALA A 22 29.56 5.27 11.87
N LEU A 23 29.34 5.87 10.70
CA LEU A 23 29.05 7.29 10.51
C LEU A 23 28.79 7.54 9.02
N PHE A 24 27.64 7.06 8.54
CA PHE A 24 26.87 7.62 7.42
C PHE A 24 25.56 6.83 7.30
N TYR A 25 24.62 7.05 8.23
CA TYR A 25 23.18 6.81 8.06
C TYR A 25 22.47 7.49 9.23
N ALA A 26 22.60 8.81 9.24
CA ALA A 26 21.81 9.70 10.08
C ALA A 26 21.50 10.91 9.21
N HIS A 27 20.61 10.72 8.23
CA HIS A 27 19.75 11.70 7.58
C HIS A 27 18.91 10.95 6.55
N LEU A 28 17.59 11.17 6.60
CA LEU A 28 16.50 10.51 5.88
C LEU A 28 15.95 9.23 6.54
N ALA A 29 15.52 9.35 7.80
CA ALA A 29 14.41 8.55 8.32
C ALA A 29 13.14 9.36 8.05
N GLY A 30 12.39 8.99 7.01
CA GLY A 30 11.11 9.60 6.64
C GLY A 30 10.04 9.16 7.63
N ARG A 31 9.42 10.14 8.29
CA ARG A 31 8.40 9.99 9.33
C ARG A 31 7.06 9.58 8.75
N GLY A 32 6.25 8.93 9.58
CA GLY A 32 4.78 8.79 9.50
C GLY A 32 4.12 9.50 8.32
N ALA A 33 3.64 8.80 7.29
CA ALA A 33 2.71 9.37 6.31
C ALA A 33 1.32 9.42 6.97
N SER A 34 1.21 10.36 7.90
CA SER A 34 0.10 11.26 7.78
C SER A 34 0.09 11.90 6.40
N PRO A 35 -1.09 12.38 5.96
CA PRO A 35 -1.17 13.30 4.85
C PRO A 35 -0.07 14.38 4.98
N ALA A 36 0.81 14.48 3.97
CA ALA A 36 1.92 15.44 4.00
C ALA A 36 1.35 16.86 4.14
N ALA A 37 1.97 17.77 4.90
CA ALA A 37 1.45 19.13 4.92
C ALA A 37 1.66 19.81 3.56
N GLY A 38 0.56 20.39 3.11
CA GLY A 38 0.34 20.70 1.69
C GLY A 38 -0.86 19.92 1.16
N GLU A 39 -1.20 18.78 1.76
CA GLU A 39 -2.42 18.05 1.41
C GLU A 39 -3.66 18.88 1.75
N GLN A 40 -4.38 19.23 0.69
CA GLN A 40 -5.63 19.93 0.82
C GLN A 40 -6.71 18.92 1.19
N TYR A 41 -7.28 19.09 2.38
CA TYR A 41 -8.56 18.49 2.69
C TYR A 41 -9.65 19.28 1.99
N TYR A 42 -10.42 18.59 1.16
CA TYR A 42 -11.55 19.17 0.46
C TYR A 42 -12.78 18.31 0.68
N ASP A 43 -13.94 18.85 0.31
CA ASP A 43 -15.22 18.16 0.39
C ASP A 43 -15.42 17.48 1.75
N CYS A 44 -15.38 18.27 2.82
CA CYS A 44 -15.52 17.73 4.17
C CYS A 44 -16.99 17.61 4.57
N THR A 45 -17.32 16.51 5.24
CA THR A 45 -18.59 16.36 5.97
C THR A 45 -18.78 17.48 7.01
N PRO A 46 -20.02 17.77 7.44
CA PRO A 46 -20.24 18.60 8.61
C PRO A 46 -19.59 17.97 9.85
N VAL A 47 -19.01 18.81 10.72
CA VAL A 47 -18.44 18.35 11.99
C VAL A 47 -19.49 17.60 12.80
N ARG A 48 -19.18 16.36 13.20
CA ARG A 48 -20.05 15.49 13.99
C ARG A 48 -19.63 15.52 15.45
N THR A 49 -20.59 15.77 16.34
CA THR A 49 -20.44 15.77 17.80
C THR A 49 -21.17 14.59 18.45
N ALA A 50 -21.46 13.54 17.67
CA ALA A 50 -22.08 12.31 18.13
C ALA A 50 -21.79 11.12 17.17
N GLY A 51 -21.78 9.91 17.74
CA GLY A 51 -21.55 8.66 17.01
C GLY A 51 -20.07 8.32 16.87
N SER A 52 -19.79 7.41 15.94
CA SER A 52 -18.47 6.82 15.69
C SER A 52 -17.81 7.39 14.43
N SER A 53 -16.48 7.45 14.39
CA SER A 53 -15.66 7.97 13.29
C SER A 53 -15.73 7.16 12.00
N GLN A 54 -16.06 5.87 12.11
CA GLN A 54 -16.17 4.91 11.00
C GLN A 54 -14.85 4.74 10.23
N THR A 55 -13.74 4.92 10.92
CA THR A 55 -12.36 4.87 10.39
C THR A 55 -11.81 3.47 10.40
N SER A 56 -12.19 2.66 11.39
CA SER A 56 -11.65 1.32 11.54
C SER A 56 -12.36 0.26 10.71
N GLY A 57 -11.64 -0.82 10.48
CA GLY A 57 -12.15 -2.08 9.93
C GLY A 57 -11.56 -3.36 10.57
N ALA A 58 -10.85 -3.26 11.70
CA ALA A 58 -10.18 -4.41 12.35
C ALA A 58 -9.33 -5.22 11.36
N GLY A 59 -8.41 -4.55 10.64
CA GLY A 59 -8.05 -4.95 9.28
C GLY A 59 -6.57 -5.01 8.89
N GLY A 60 -5.61 -4.94 9.81
CA GLY A 60 -4.19 -4.97 9.47
C GLY A 60 -3.37 -5.86 10.39
N LEU A 61 -2.54 -6.72 9.82
CA LEU A 61 -1.68 -7.61 10.61
C LEU A 61 -0.50 -6.84 11.21
N MET A 62 -0.41 -6.86 12.53
CA MET A 62 0.62 -6.16 13.27
C MET A 62 1.51 -7.11 14.06
N ILE A 63 2.70 -6.65 14.42
CA ILE A 63 3.48 -7.16 15.52
C ILE A 63 2.96 -6.47 16.77
N GLY A 64 2.68 -7.24 17.81
CA GLY A 64 2.24 -6.69 19.10
C GLY A 64 3.30 -5.75 19.67
N SER A 65 2.90 -4.51 19.94
CA SER A 65 3.75 -3.51 20.61
C SER A 65 3.47 -3.51 22.11
N ASN A 66 4.52 -3.61 22.92
CA ASN A 66 4.40 -3.41 24.37
C ASN A 66 4.36 -1.91 24.74
N LEU A 67 4.17 -1.59 26.02
CA LEU A 67 4.00 -0.19 26.43
C LEU A 67 5.29 0.61 26.22
N ASP A 68 6.44 -0.01 26.47
CA ASP A 68 7.76 0.61 26.27
C ASP A 68 7.96 1.02 24.81
N GLN A 69 7.72 0.08 23.88
CA GLN A 69 7.79 0.32 22.43
C GLN A 69 6.79 1.37 21.97
N LEU A 70 5.51 1.27 22.39
CA LEU A 70 4.50 2.29 22.05
C LEU A 70 4.91 3.68 22.54
N THR A 71 5.50 3.74 23.74
CA THR A 71 5.98 5.00 24.32
C THR A 71 7.16 5.53 23.53
N ASP A 72 8.12 4.70 23.15
CA ASP A 72 9.30 5.07 22.37
C ASP A 72 8.94 5.55 20.95
N GLU A 73 7.99 4.89 20.30
CA GLU A 73 7.51 5.24 18.96
C GLU A 73 6.63 6.50 18.93
N SER A 74 6.21 7.00 20.09
CA SER A 74 5.33 8.17 20.20
C SER A 74 6.07 9.45 20.54
N ASP A 75 5.74 10.53 19.81
CA ASP A 75 6.17 11.89 20.16
C ASP A 75 5.35 12.49 21.32
N LEU A 76 4.08 12.08 21.42
CA LEU A 76 3.10 12.62 22.36
C LEU A 76 2.20 11.50 22.89
N VAL A 77 2.00 11.45 24.20
CA VAL A 77 1.02 10.54 24.82
C VAL A 77 0.11 11.35 25.73
N LEU A 78 -1.21 11.24 25.54
CA LEU A 78 -2.18 12.00 26.32
C LEU A 78 -3.41 11.19 26.70
N PHE A 79 -4.05 11.63 27.77
CA PHE A 79 -5.41 11.28 28.14
C PHE A 79 -6.35 12.43 27.78
N GLY A 80 -7.46 12.12 27.11
CA GLY A 80 -8.44 13.14 26.70
C GLY A 80 -9.81 12.56 26.39
N ALA A 81 -10.74 13.43 26.01
CA ALA A 81 -12.09 13.07 25.58
C ALA A 81 -12.31 13.42 24.11
N VAL A 82 -12.87 12.50 23.33
CA VAL A 82 -13.23 12.75 21.93
C VAL A 82 -14.40 13.74 21.89
N GLU A 83 -14.21 14.91 21.30
CA GLU A 83 -15.25 15.95 21.24
C GLU A 83 -16.05 15.91 19.95
N SER A 84 -15.35 15.71 18.84
CA SER A 84 -15.94 15.74 17.51
C SER A 84 -15.03 15.08 16.50
N PHE A 85 -15.58 14.77 15.33
CA PHE A 85 -14.80 14.39 14.18
C PHE A 85 -15.38 14.97 12.89
N GLN A 86 -14.54 15.02 11.87
CA GLN A 86 -14.90 15.47 10.54
C GLN A 86 -14.18 14.61 9.51
N THR A 87 -14.93 13.93 8.65
CA THR A 87 -14.36 13.17 7.52
C THR A 87 -14.26 14.07 6.30
N CYS A 88 -13.12 14.02 5.62
CA CYS A 88 -12.78 14.79 4.43
C CYS A 88 -12.18 13.87 3.37
N ARG A 89 -12.21 14.33 2.11
CA ARG A 89 -11.34 13.77 1.08
C ARG A 89 -9.94 14.35 1.21
N SER A 90 -8.93 13.57 0.83
CA SER A 90 -7.54 14.05 0.72
C SER A 90 -7.03 13.93 -0.70
N GLU A 91 -6.12 14.82 -1.08
CA GLU A 91 -5.29 14.70 -2.29
C GLU A 91 -4.06 13.80 -2.08
N GLY A 92 -3.87 13.33 -0.84
CA GLY A 92 -2.81 12.40 -0.47
C GLY A 92 -3.02 10.95 -0.85
N PRO A 93 -2.13 10.07 -0.37
CA PRO A 93 -2.16 8.65 -0.69
C PRO A 93 -3.42 7.93 -0.17
N VAL A 94 -4.04 8.45 0.89
CA VAL A 94 -5.33 7.96 1.40
C VAL A 94 -6.44 8.92 1.02
N THR A 95 -7.37 8.45 0.20
CA THR A 95 -8.43 9.28 -0.40
C THR A 95 -9.47 9.80 0.59
N ILE A 96 -9.63 9.16 1.74
CA ILE A 96 -10.56 9.55 2.81
C ILE A 96 -9.82 9.59 4.15
N VAL A 97 -9.87 10.73 4.82
CA VAL A 97 -9.25 10.96 6.12
C VAL A 97 -10.28 11.54 7.08
N THR A 98 -10.29 11.05 8.32
CA THR A 98 -11.13 11.57 9.40
C THR A 98 -10.30 12.29 10.45
N ARG A 99 -10.65 13.54 10.69
CA ARG A 99 -9.99 14.44 11.63
C ARG A 99 -10.71 14.37 12.97
N ILE A 100 -10.05 13.81 13.98
CA ILE A 100 -10.59 13.61 15.33
C ILE A 100 -10.13 14.73 16.24
N ARG A 101 -11.07 15.45 16.86
CA ARG A 101 -10.74 16.46 17.87
C ARG A 101 -10.82 15.84 19.26
N ILE A 102 -9.71 15.91 20.00
CA ILE A 102 -9.65 15.50 21.39
C ILE A 102 -9.55 16.73 22.31
N ALA A 103 -10.47 16.82 23.27
CA ALA A 103 -10.34 17.70 24.42
C ALA A 103 -9.18 17.19 25.29
N PRO A 104 -8.10 17.97 25.45
CA PRO A 104 -6.98 17.54 26.25
C PRO A 104 -7.36 17.42 27.73
N GLY A 105 -6.99 16.29 28.33
CA GLY A 105 -6.92 16.12 29.78
C GLY A 105 -5.47 16.23 30.23
N ASP A 106 -4.86 15.08 30.55
CA ASP A 106 -3.50 14.99 31.09
C ASP A 106 -2.52 14.54 30.00
N ILE A 107 -1.38 15.23 29.87
CA ILE A 107 -0.27 14.79 29.01
C ILE A 107 0.69 13.90 29.82
N TYR A 108 1.01 12.73 29.29
CA TYR A 108 1.87 11.73 29.92
C TYR A 108 3.31 11.84 29.42
N LYS A 109 3.48 12.01 28.09
CA LYS A 109 4.74 12.22 27.38
C LYS A 109 4.56 13.33 26.33
N ALA A 110 5.58 14.16 26.10
CA ALA A 110 5.57 15.19 25.07
C ALA A 110 7.00 15.56 24.64
N ASP A 111 7.58 14.72 23.79
CA ASP A 111 8.89 14.97 23.17
C ASP A 111 8.76 16.04 22.09
N ARG A 112 7.62 16.03 21.37
CA ARG A 112 7.23 17.04 20.41
C ARG A 112 5.77 17.44 20.61
N LEU A 113 5.50 18.73 20.61
CA LEU A 113 4.13 19.28 20.68
C LEU A 113 3.72 19.85 19.32
N PRO A 114 2.45 19.67 18.90
CA PRO A 114 1.95 20.31 17.70
C PRO A 114 1.92 21.84 17.86
N PRO A 115 2.00 22.60 16.75
CA PRO A 115 2.07 24.06 16.77
C PRO A 115 0.79 24.75 17.28
N THR A 116 -0.33 24.02 17.40
CA THR A 116 -1.59 24.54 17.96
C THR A 116 -2.09 23.65 19.10
N PRO A 117 -2.78 24.23 20.12
CA PRO A 117 -3.26 23.49 21.29
C PRO A 117 -4.53 22.64 21.03
N ALA A 118 -5.01 22.60 19.79
CA ALA A 118 -6.07 21.67 19.39
C ALA A 118 -5.42 20.36 18.94
N PHE A 119 -5.61 19.30 19.74
CA PHE A 119 -5.17 17.95 19.38
C PHE A 119 -6.16 17.36 18.38
N THR A 120 -6.11 17.91 17.16
CA THR A 120 -6.74 17.31 15.99
C THR A 120 -5.81 16.22 15.49
N ILE A 121 -6.32 15.00 15.43
CA ILE A 121 -5.60 13.82 14.98
C ILE A 121 -6.18 13.43 13.63
N ASP A 122 -5.33 13.29 12.62
CA ASP A 122 -5.74 12.84 11.30
C ASP A 122 -5.63 11.30 11.27
N VAL A 123 -6.74 10.65 10.94
CA VAL A 123 -6.90 9.19 10.96
C VAL A 123 -7.35 8.72 9.58
N PRO A 124 -6.61 7.84 8.89
CA PRO A 124 -7.02 7.27 7.62
C PRO A 124 -8.39 6.58 7.70
N GLY A 125 -9.20 6.73 6.65
CA GLY A 125 -10.55 6.17 6.56
C GLY A 125 -11.65 7.09 7.08
N GLY A 126 -12.88 6.58 7.07
CA GLY A 126 -14.08 7.30 7.45
C GLY A 126 -15.23 7.10 6.48
N ALA A 127 -16.34 7.81 6.73
CA ALA A 127 -17.51 7.78 5.87
C ALA A 127 -17.87 9.15 5.31
N ILE A 128 -18.05 9.24 4.00
CA ILE A 128 -18.45 10.44 3.28
C ILE A 128 -19.34 10.08 2.08
N ASP A 129 -20.45 10.82 1.89
CA ASP A 129 -21.40 10.63 0.78
C ASP A 129 -21.94 9.21 0.58
N GLY A 130 -22.05 8.43 1.67
CA GLY A 130 -22.51 7.03 1.63
C GLY A 130 -21.43 6.03 1.20
N LEU A 131 -20.20 6.50 0.95
CA LEU A 131 -18.99 5.71 0.81
C LEU A 131 -18.33 5.59 2.19
N ARG A 132 -17.76 4.42 2.48
CA ARG A 132 -16.90 4.21 3.65
C ARG A 132 -15.59 3.59 3.21
N LEU A 133 -14.48 4.15 3.67
CA LEU A 133 -13.16 3.55 3.60
C LEU A 133 -12.78 3.08 5.00
N ALA A 134 -12.68 1.76 5.16
CA ALA A 134 -12.11 1.14 6.33
C ALA A 134 -10.62 0.90 6.09
N VAL A 135 -9.78 1.39 7.00
CA VAL A 135 -8.33 1.16 6.94
C VAL A 135 -7.94 0.24 8.09
N GLY A 136 -7.23 -0.83 7.76
CA GLY A 136 -6.97 -1.92 8.68
C GLY A 136 -6.26 -1.54 9.97
N THR A 137 -5.32 -0.59 9.87
CA THR A 137 -4.53 -0.07 10.98
C THR A 137 -5.20 1.08 11.73
N SER A 138 -6.29 1.65 11.21
CA SER A 138 -6.90 2.84 11.80
C SER A 138 -7.70 2.54 13.07
N PRO A 139 -7.47 3.28 14.18
CA PRO A 139 -8.32 3.19 15.36
C PRO A 139 -9.72 3.77 15.11
N GLU A 140 -10.69 3.29 15.89
CA GLU A 140 -12.05 3.83 15.94
C GLU A 140 -12.23 4.77 17.13
N PHE A 141 -12.95 5.87 16.92
CA PHE A 141 -13.26 6.87 17.94
C PHE A 141 -14.76 7.11 18.04
N THR A 142 -15.27 7.16 19.27
CA THR A 142 -16.66 7.58 19.52
C THR A 142 -16.70 8.91 20.25
N VAL A 143 -17.56 9.85 19.84
CA VAL A 143 -17.70 11.12 20.57
C VAL A 143 -18.17 10.89 22.00
N GLY A 144 -17.51 11.55 22.96
CA GLY A 144 -17.70 11.39 24.40
C GLY A 144 -16.86 10.27 25.01
N GLU A 145 -16.19 9.46 24.19
CA GLU A 145 -15.23 8.47 24.65
C GLU A 145 -14.03 9.15 25.31
N ARG A 146 -13.56 8.57 26.42
CA ARG A 146 -12.27 8.93 27.03
C ARG A 146 -11.20 7.97 26.55
N VAL A 147 -10.06 8.50 26.15
CA VAL A 147 -8.97 7.69 25.58
C VAL A 147 -7.63 8.06 26.19
N VAL A 148 -6.76 7.06 26.34
CA VAL A 148 -5.30 7.27 26.32
C VAL A 148 -4.86 7.01 24.90
N ILE A 149 -4.14 7.96 24.30
CA ILE A 149 -3.68 7.85 22.93
C ILE A 149 -2.21 8.21 22.78
N PHE A 150 -1.52 7.36 22.03
CA PHE A 150 -0.14 7.43 21.62
C PHE A 150 -0.10 8.05 20.21
N LEU A 151 0.67 9.12 20.05
CA LEU A 151 0.61 9.98 18.88
C LEU A 151 2.01 10.26 18.34
N GLY A 152 2.15 10.15 17.02
CA GLY A 152 3.26 10.72 16.27
C GLY A 152 2.96 12.17 15.89
N VAL A 153 4.02 12.99 15.80
CA VAL A 153 3.96 14.38 15.34
C VAL A 153 4.94 14.58 14.20
N GLY A 154 4.42 14.66 12.98
CA GLY A 154 5.22 14.76 11.77
C GLY A 154 5.86 16.14 11.56
N ASP A 155 6.77 16.27 10.58
CA ASP A 155 7.63 17.44 10.34
C ASP A 155 6.86 18.74 10.31
N GLU A 156 5.67 18.70 9.75
CA GLU A 156 4.89 19.86 9.39
C GLU A 156 3.74 20.11 10.38
N GLY A 157 3.69 19.33 11.47
CA GLY A 157 2.81 19.51 12.62
C GLY A 157 1.54 18.67 12.58
N GLU A 158 1.41 17.79 11.59
CA GLU A 158 0.41 16.74 11.50
C GLU A 158 0.53 15.75 12.66
N VAL A 159 -0.62 15.31 13.19
CA VAL A 159 -0.72 14.46 14.37
C VAL A 159 -1.52 13.22 14.01
N PHE A 160 -0.99 12.04 14.32
CA PHE A 160 -1.57 10.77 13.93
C PHE A 160 -1.40 9.71 15.01
N PRO A 161 -2.24 8.65 15.05
CA PRO A 161 -2.06 7.54 15.97
C PRO A 161 -0.71 6.84 15.72
N ALA A 162 0.15 6.79 16.74
CA ALA A 162 1.34 5.95 16.70
C ALA A 162 0.92 4.48 16.79
N ALA A 163 1.58 3.61 16.01
CA ALA A 163 1.26 2.17 15.92
C ALA A 163 -0.22 1.86 15.58
N GLY A 164 -0.91 2.76 14.88
CA GLY A 164 -2.29 2.55 14.43
C GLY A 164 -3.26 2.30 15.59
N PHE A 165 -4.06 1.23 15.50
CA PHE A 165 -5.04 0.89 16.53
C PHE A 165 -4.42 0.47 17.86
N GLN A 166 -3.16 -0.02 17.85
CA GLN A 166 -2.46 -0.44 19.07
C GLN A 166 -2.16 0.74 20.01
N GLY A 167 -2.06 1.96 19.46
CA GLY A 167 -1.79 3.17 20.21
C GLY A 167 -3.02 3.84 20.85
N LYS A 168 -4.21 3.25 20.78
CA LYS A 168 -5.44 3.87 21.32
C LYS A 168 -6.13 2.95 22.32
N PHE A 169 -6.33 3.48 23.53
CA PHE A 169 -6.95 2.73 24.63
C PHE A 169 -8.19 3.43 25.17
N THR A 170 -9.29 2.69 25.27
CA THR A 170 -10.54 3.18 25.87
C THR A 170 -10.44 3.25 27.38
N VAL A 171 -10.88 4.37 27.96
CA VAL A 171 -10.95 4.61 29.41
C VAL A 171 -12.40 4.62 29.87
N THR A 172 -12.70 3.72 30.79
CA THR A 172 -14.01 3.55 31.41
C THR A 172 -14.40 4.71 32.33
N PRO A 173 -15.69 4.84 32.70
CA PRO A 173 -16.12 5.94 33.53
C PRO A 173 -15.44 6.08 34.89
N ASP A 174 -15.07 4.95 35.49
CA ASP A 174 -14.35 4.78 36.75
C ASP A 174 -12.83 4.94 36.62
N LEU A 175 -12.35 5.50 35.50
CA LEU A 175 -10.94 5.81 35.24
C LEU A 175 -10.07 4.55 35.23
N ARG A 176 -10.53 3.50 34.56
CA ARG A 176 -9.71 2.33 34.23
C ARG A 176 -9.52 2.23 32.73
N VAL A 177 -8.30 1.92 32.31
CA VAL A 177 -8.02 1.54 30.93
C VAL A 177 -8.60 0.15 30.72
N THR A 178 -9.42 -0.02 29.68
CA THR A 178 -10.15 -1.28 29.41
C THR A 178 -9.21 -2.47 29.18
N GLN A 179 -8.10 -2.24 28.49
CA GLN A 179 -7.03 -3.19 28.22
C GLN A 179 -5.72 -2.43 28.47
N PRO A 180 -4.89 -2.82 29.44
CA PRO A 180 -4.81 -4.09 30.16
C PRO A 180 -5.65 -4.18 31.46
N ALA A 181 -6.80 -3.48 31.55
CA ALA A 181 -7.67 -3.48 32.73
C ALA A 181 -7.06 -2.85 34.01
N ILE A 182 -6.12 -1.91 33.86
CA ILE A 182 -5.45 -1.19 34.95
C ILE A 182 -6.08 0.18 35.25
N PRO A 183 -5.91 0.74 36.46
CA PRO A 183 -6.27 2.12 36.76
C PRO A 183 -5.53 3.11 35.84
N LEU A 184 -6.20 4.19 35.44
CA LEU A 184 -5.63 5.26 34.61
C LEU A 184 -4.35 5.86 35.23
N SER A 185 -4.30 5.94 36.57
CA SER A 185 -3.11 6.41 37.29
C SER A 185 -1.91 5.49 37.14
N GLU A 186 -2.13 4.17 37.02
CA GLU A 186 -1.09 3.18 36.83
C GLU A 186 -0.54 3.27 35.40
N MET A 187 -1.43 3.34 34.40
CA MET A 187 -1.07 3.61 33.01
C MET A 187 -0.21 4.88 32.89
N ARG A 188 -0.63 5.97 33.55
CA ARG A 188 0.13 7.23 33.56
C ARG A 188 1.55 7.05 34.12
N SER A 189 1.69 6.31 35.23
CA SER A 189 2.99 6.07 35.84
C SER A 189 3.88 5.20 34.95
N ALA A 190 3.33 4.16 34.34
CA ALA A 190 4.05 3.25 33.47
C ALA A 190 4.56 3.97 32.20
N VAL A 191 3.73 4.77 31.53
CA VAL A 191 4.14 5.58 30.37
C VAL A 191 5.26 6.56 30.73
N ARG A 192 5.21 7.17 31.92
CA ARG A 192 6.26 8.08 32.38
C ARG A 192 7.57 7.36 32.66
N ALA A 193 7.52 6.16 33.24
CA ALA A 193 8.69 5.33 33.46
C ALA A 193 9.31 4.88 32.13
N ALA A 194 8.49 4.44 31.17
CA ALA A 194 8.94 4.09 29.82
C ALA A 194 9.62 5.27 29.12
N ALA A 195 9.02 6.47 29.17
CA ALA A 195 9.60 7.68 28.58
C ALA A 195 10.95 8.09 29.20
N GLU A 196 11.27 7.62 30.41
CA GLU A 196 12.55 7.83 31.09
C GLU A 196 13.54 6.67 30.87
N GLY A 197 13.13 5.60 30.17
CA GLY A 197 13.90 4.37 29.96
C GLY A 197 13.99 3.47 31.20
N ASP A 198 13.06 3.65 32.14
CA ASP A 198 13.07 3.04 33.48
C ASP A 198 11.98 1.97 33.66
N LEU A 199 11.27 1.55 32.60
CA LEU A 199 10.23 0.51 32.67
C LEU A 199 10.84 -0.89 32.35
N PRO A 200 11.10 -1.75 33.35
CA PRO A 200 11.56 -3.10 33.07
C PRO A 200 10.41 -3.99 32.55
N PRO A 201 10.69 -5.04 31.75
CA PRO A 201 9.65 -5.88 31.12
C PRO A 201 8.62 -6.45 32.11
N ASN A 202 9.07 -6.89 33.29
CA ASN A 202 8.20 -7.48 34.32
C ASN A 202 7.29 -6.45 35.05
N GLU A 203 7.46 -5.16 34.77
CA GLU A 203 6.61 -4.07 35.26
C GLU A 203 5.81 -3.43 34.11
N ASP A 204 6.01 -3.87 32.87
CA ASP A 204 5.23 -3.43 31.72
C ASP A 204 3.82 -4.07 31.78
N PRO A 205 2.76 -3.27 31.97
CA PRO A 205 1.39 -3.79 32.04
C PRO A 205 0.88 -4.32 30.69
N MET A 206 1.65 -4.12 29.61
CA MET A 206 1.39 -4.57 28.25
C MET A 206 2.57 -5.39 27.70
N GLU A 207 3.28 -6.15 28.53
CA GLU A 207 4.38 -7.02 28.07
C GLU A 207 3.98 -7.90 26.86
N ASP A 208 2.74 -8.40 26.85
CA ASP A 208 2.16 -9.23 25.78
C ASP A 208 1.41 -8.42 24.69
N GLY A 209 1.49 -7.08 24.72
CA GLY A 209 0.79 -6.17 23.81
C GLY A 209 -0.71 -5.99 24.10
N PRO A 210 -1.42 -5.17 23.29
CA PRO A 210 -2.85 -4.90 23.49
C PRO A 210 -3.70 -6.13 23.17
N GLN A 211 -4.32 -6.71 24.20
CA GLN A 211 -5.24 -7.85 24.07
C GLN A 211 -6.55 -7.40 23.42
N ILE A 212 -7.00 -7.94 22.29
CA ILE A 212 -8.28 -7.58 21.64
C ILE A 212 -9.38 -8.54 22.14
N ILE A 213 -10.64 -8.08 22.20
CA ILE A 213 -11.77 -8.91 22.68
C ILE A 213 -11.85 -10.20 21.86
N GLU A 214 -11.68 -11.34 22.52
CA GLU A 214 -11.82 -12.66 21.90
C GLU A 214 -13.27 -12.94 21.49
N SER A 215 -13.47 -13.14 20.20
CA SER A 215 -14.66 -13.69 19.56
C SER A 215 -14.25 -14.94 18.78
N SER A 216 -15.21 -15.78 18.39
CA SER A 216 -14.88 -16.91 17.51
C SER A 216 -14.39 -16.39 16.15
N PHE A 217 -15.12 -15.48 15.53
CA PHE A 217 -14.71 -14.76 14.32
C PHE A 217 -15.30 -13.35 14.35
N SER A 218 -14.77 -12.42 13.56
CA SER A 218 -15.28 -11.06 13.42
C SER A 218 -15.50 -10.72 11.94
N THR A 219 -16.51 -9.90 11.64
CA THR A 219 -16.80 -9.43 10.28
C THR A 219 -17.13 -7.95 10.25
N LEU A 220 -16.88 -7.33 9.10
CA LEU A 220 -17.26 -5.96 8.79
C LEU A 220 -18.75 -5.82 8.44
N GLY A 221 -19.45 -6.93 8.22
CA GLY A 221 -20.83 -6.94 7.73
C GLY A 221 -20.96 -6.47 6.28
N VAL A 222 -19.89 -6.58 5.49
CA VAL A 222 -19.83 -6.23 4.06
C VAL A 222 -19.36 -7.42 3.25
N SER A 223 -19.75 -7.49 1.98
CA SER A 223 -19.32 -8.52 1.04
C SER A 223 -19.21 -7.96 -0.36
N PHE A 224 -18.47 -8.64 -1.26
CA PHE A 224 -18.59 -8.38 -2.68
C PHE A 224 -20.02 -8.66 -3.18
N LEU A 225 -20.40 -8.00 -4.27
CA LEU A 225 -21.61 -8.32 -5.01
C LEU A 225 -21.49 -9.71 -5.65
N ASP A 226 -22.58 -10.47 -5.65
CA ASP A 226 -22.66 -11.77 -6.35
C ASP A 226 -22.24 -11.65 -7.82
N SER A 227 -22.61 -10.56 -8.50
CA SER A 227 -22.25 -10.31 -9.91
C SER A 227 -20.77 -9.96 -10.13
N ALA A 228 -20.01 -9.71 -9.07
CA ALA A 228 -18.57 -9.48 -9.14
C ALA A 228 -17.79 -10.80 -9.01
N ILE A 229 -18.44 -11.93 -8.72
CA ILE A 229 -17.78 -13.22 -8.55
C ILE A 229 -17.78 -13.97 -9.90
N PRO A 230 -16.63 -14.46 -10.38
CA PRO A 230 -15.32 -14.49 -9.70
C PRO A 230 -14.64 -13.11 -9.62
N VAL A 231 -14.20 -12.73 -8.42
CA VAL A 231 -13.63 -11.42 -8.11
C VAL A 231 -12.31 -11.24 -8.86
N GLN A 232 -12.20 -10.15 -9.63
CA GLN A 232 -10.96 -9.80 -10.33
C GLN A 232 -9.99 -9.13 -9.37
N TYR A 233 -8.73 -9.51 -9.40
CA TYR A 233 -7.70 -8.93 -8.54
C TYR A 233 -6.37 -8.81 -9.28
N TYR A 234 -5.55 -7.92 -8.77
CA TYR A 234 -4.33 -7.50 -9.41
C TYR A 234 -3.16 -7.59 -8.43
N ILE A 235 -1.96 -7.85 -8.95
CA ILE A 235 -0.74 -7.79 -8.16
C ILE A 235 0.33 -6.98 -8.88
N ASN A 236 1.03 -6.13 -8.15
CA ASN A 236 2.24 -5.51 -8.66
C ASN A 236 3.46 -6.41 -8.42
N ALA A 237 3.56 -7.57 -9.07
CA ALA A 237 4.66 -8.50 -8.78
C ALA A 237 6.05 -8.02 -9.29
N SER A 238 6.13 -6.84 -9.91
CA SER A 238 7.30 -6.39 -10.68
C SER A 238 8.17 -5.37 -9.95
N SER A 239 7.58 -4.33 -9.37
CA SER A 239 8.28 -3.26 -8.67
C SER A 239 8.04 -3.32 -7.17
N SER A 240 8.99 -2.82 -6.38
CA SER A 240 8.88 -2.65 -4.91
C SER A 240 8.64 -3.91 -4.07
N LYS A 241 8.41 -5.09 -4.67
CA LYS A 241 8.37 -6.37 -3.95
C LYS A 241 9.68 -6.64 -3.19
N PRO A 242 9.66 -7.53 -2.18
CA PRO A 242 10.88 -7.90 -1.45
C PRO A 242 12.01 -8.31 -2.39
N ALA A 243 13.16 -7.64 -2.30
CA ALA A 243 14.24 -7.74 -3.29
C ALA A 243 14.84 -9.15 -3.43
N GLN A 244 14.77 -9.95 -2.37
CA GLN A 244 15.24 -11.34 -2.33
C GLN A 244 14.29 -12.34 -2.99
N LEU A 245 13.02 -11.95 -3.23
CA LEU A 245 12.03 -12.82 -3.84
C LEU A 245 11.96 -12.56 -5.34
N THR A 246 11.75 -13.61 -6.12
CA THR A 246 11.44 -13.49 -7.55
C THR A 246 10.01 -13.03 -7.78
N GLU A 247 9.73 -12.51 -8.97
CA GLU A 247 8.37 -12.15 -9.38
C GLU A 247 7.42 -13.35 -9.29
N GLN A 248 7.88 -14.53 -9.73
CA GLN A 248 7.07 -15.75 -9.66
C GLN A 248 6.78 -16.20 -8.23
N GLU A 249 7.78 -16.19 -7.35
CA GLU A 249 7.58 -16.54 -5.94
C GLU A 249 6.52 -15.66 -5.29
N THR A 250 6.55 -14.37 -5.64
CA THR A 250 5.61 -13.36 -5.15
C THR A 250 4.20 -13.61 -5.69
N ARG A 251 4.05 -13.84 -7.01
CA ARG A 251 2.77 -14.21 -7.65
C ARG A 251 2.17 -15.46 -7.00
N LEU A 252 2.97 -16.52 -6.88
CA LEU A 252 2.50 -17.79 -6.34
C LEU A 252 2.12 -17.70 -4.85
N ALA A 253 2.75 -16.82 -4.07
CA ALA A 253 2.34 -16.57 -2.70
C ALA A 253 0.94 -15.94 -2.65
N ALA A 254 0.67 -14.90 -3.46
CA ALA A 254 -0.63 -14.24 -3.53
C ALA A 254 -1.74 -15.14 -4.07
N ILE A 255 -1.51 -15.82 -5.21
CA ILE A 255 -2.47 -16.76 -5.81
C ILE A 255 -2.86 -17.84 -4.80
N ARG A 256 -1.88 -18.44 -4.11
CA ARG A 256 -2.17 -19.49 -3.13
C ARG A 256 -2.92 -18.96 -1.90
N ALA A 257 -2.68 -17.71 -1.48
CA ALA A 257 -3.43 -17.09 -0.41
C ALA A 257 -4.92 -16.91 -0.81
N PHE A 258 -5.22 -16.39 -2.00
CA PHE A 258 -6.59 -16.29 -2.50
C PHE A 258 -7.25 -17.66 -2.69
N HIS A 259 -6.55 -18.61 -3.30
CA HIS A 259 -7.06 -19.98 -3.48
C HIS A 259 -7.39 -20.67 -2.15
N SER A 260 -6.67 -20.33 -1.06
CA SER A 260 -6.94 -20.93 0.25
C SER A 260 -8.30 -20.49 0.82
N TRP A 261 -8.74 -19.25 0.54
CA TRP A 261 -10.08 -18.78 0.87
C TRP A 261 -11.15 -19.35 -0.08
N GLN A 262 -10.83 -19.51 -1.36
CA GLN A 262 -11.76 -20.09 -2.34
C GLN A 262 -12.02 -21.60 -2.11
N ASN A 263 -11.03 -22.33 -1.58
CA ASN A 263 -11.17 -23.77 -1.34
C ASN A 263 -12.00 -24.12 -0.08
N LEU A 264 -12.65 -23.14 0.54
CA LEU A 264 -13.49 -23.36 1.72
C LEU A 264 -14.83 -24.00 1.32
N PRO A 265 -15.22 -25.13 1.92
CA PRO A 265 -16.40 -25.89 1.50
C PRO A 265 -17.74 -25.24 1.82
N GLY A 266 -17.78 -24.29 2.76
CA GLY A 266 -19.00 -23.60 3.20
C GLY A 266 -19.25 -22.24 2.53
N SER A 267 -18.33 -21.80 1.66
CA SER A 267 -18.33 -20.48 1.05
C SER A 267 -18.41 -20.56 -0.47
N TYR A 268 -19.13 -19.61 -1.11
CA TYR A 268 -19.19 -19.51 -2.58
C TYR A 268 -18.14 -18.57 -3.19
N ILE A 269 -17.22 -18.02 -2.37
CA ILE A 269 -16.26 -17.05 -2.87
C ILE A 269 -15.35 -17.65 -3.94
N ALA A 270 -15.11 -16.90 -5.01
CA ALA A 270 -14.20 -17.30 -6.07
C ALA A 270 -13.47 -16.09 -6.62
N PHE A 271 -12.24 -16.30 -7.08
CA PHE A 271 -11.38 -15.24 -7.62
C PHE A 271 -10.97 -15.58 -9.05
N GLY A 272 -11.04 -14.61 -9.95
CA GLY A 272 -10.67 -14.80 -11.35
C GLY A 272 -9.16 -14.97 -11.54
N PRO A 273 -8.67 -15.01 -12.78
CA PRO A 273 -7.24 -15.08 -13.02
C PRO A 273 -6.54 -13.83 -12.52
N MET A 274 -5.54 -14.00 -11.66
CA MET A 274 -4.69 -12.91 -11.19
C MET A 274 -4.11 -12.14 -12.38
N GLN A 275 -4.29 -10.82 -12.37
CA GLN A 275 -3.71 -9.93 -13.37
C GLN A 275 -2.48 -9.20 -12.81
N ASN A 276 -1.51 -8.90 -13.67
CA ASN A 276 -0.39 -8.05 -13.27
C ASN A 276 -0.77 -6.59 -13.40
N THR A 277 -0.24 -5.78 -12.50
CA THR A 277 -0.32 -4.32 -12.55
C THR A 277 1.04 -3.71 -12.22
N THR A 278 1.16 -2.40 -12.44
CA THR A 278 2.28 -1.57 -11.94
C THR A 278 1.79 -0.52 -10.93
N ARG A 279 0.52 -0.57 -10.54
CA ARG A 279 -0.11 0.33 -9.57
C ARG A 279 0.40 0.07 -8.14
N THR A 280 0.14 1.03 -7.27
CA THR A 280 0.43 0.97 -5.83
C THR A 280 -0.85 1.32 -5.06
N SER A 281 -1.19 0.57 -4.01
CA SER A 281 -2.45 0.71 -3.23
C SER A 281 -2.58 2.08 -2.57
N ALA A 282 -1.45 2.72 -2.22
CA ALA A 282 -1.40 4.10 -1.74
C ALA A 282 -1.86 5.15 -2.78
N GLN A 283 -2.34 4.76 -3.96
CA GLN A 283 -2.92 5.68 -4.97
C GLN A 283 -4.45 5.72 -4.94
N GLY A 284 -5.10 4.94 -4.07
CA GLY A 284 -6.48 5.18 -3.64
C GLY A 284 -7.36 3.94 -3.56
N GLY A 285 -7.59 3.45 -2.33
CA GLY A 285 -8.41 2.25 -2.08
C GLY A 285 -9.92 2.39 -2.26
N CYS A 286 -10.39 3.22 -3.20
CA CYS A 286 -11.78 3.31 -3.66
C CYS A 286 -11.86 3.45 -5.19
N ASP A 287 -10.85 3.03 -5.94
CA ASP A 287 -10.77 3.20 -7.40
C ASP A 287 -11.43 2.04 -8.18
N GLY A 288 -11.80 0.97 -7.46
CA GLY A 288 -12.44 -0.23 -8.00
C GLY A 288 -11.46 -1.24 -8.58
N LEU A 289 -10.17 -1.08 -8.31
CA LEU A 289 -9.10 -1.97 -8.74
C LEU A 289 -8.45 -2.62 -7.52
N HIS A 290 -8.87 -3.84 -7.26
CA HIS A 290 -8.42 -4.68 -6.15
C HIS A 290 -6.93 -5.04 -6.23
N ASP A 291 -6.06 -4.18 -5.71
CA ASP A 291 -4.62 -4.23 -5.90
C ASP A 291 -3.89 -4.81 -4.68
N THR A 292 -3.04 -5.82 -4.90
CA THR A 292 -2.02 -6.25 -3.95
C THR A 292 -0.67 -5.64 -4.33
N THR A 293 -0.13 -4.79 -3.45
CA THR A 293 1.06 -3.98 -3.75
C THR A 293 2.08 -3.98 -2.61
N TRP A 294 3.19 -3.25 -2.80
CA TRP A 294 4.38 -3.31 -1.96
C TRP A 294 4.91 -1.93 -1.68
N GLY A 295 5.57 -1.83 -0.53
CA GLY A 295 6.07 -0.58 -0.01
C GLY A 295 4.94 0.05 0.78
N ILE A 296 5.30 0.64 1.90
CA ILE A 296 4.42 1.42 2.73
C ILE A 296 4.92 2.84 2.63
N SER A 297 4.13 3.72 1.99
CA SER A 297 4.27 5.15 2.27
C SER A 297 4.29 5.29 3.79
N SER A 298 5.17 6.11 4.37
CA SER A 298 5.62 6.08 5.78
C SER A 298 4.55 6.06 6.89
N SER A 299 3.27 5.96 6.56
CA SER A 299 2.01 6.00 7.31
C SER A 299 1.80 4.93 8.36
N HIS A 300 2.44 3.77 8.22
CA HIS A 300 2.21 2.65 9.13
C HIS A 300 3.36 2.48 10.13
N GLY A 301 3.03 2.18 11.38
CA GLY A 301 4.03 2.04 12.45
C GLY A 301 4.99 0.89 12.19
N SER A 302 6.18 0.92 12.80
CA SER A 302 7.25 -0.07 12.63
C SER A 302 6.88 -1.51 12.95
N GLY A 303 5.72 -1.74 13.57
CA GLY A 303 5.14 -3.06 13.81
C GLY A 303 4.17 -3.56 12.73
N THR A 304 3.86 -2.80 11.69
CA THR A 304 2.84 -3.16 10.69
C THR A 304 3.42 -4.07 9.61
N LEU A 305 2.89 -5.28 9.46
CA LEU A 305 3.36 -6.18 8.38
C LEU A 305 2.64 -5.92 7.07
N ALA A 306 1.34 -5.59 7.14
CA ALA A 306 0.51 -5.30 5.99
C ALA A 306 -0.77 -4.58 6.40
N VAL A 307 -1.45 -3.99 5.41
CA VAL A 307 -2.69 -3.23 5.58
C VAL A 307 -3.67 -3.52 4.46
N ALA A 308 -4.91 -3.82 4.83
CA ALA A 308 -6.03 -3.81 3.92
C ALA A 308 -6.78 -2.46 3.94
N TYR A 309 -7.14 -1.98 2.75
CA TYR A 309 -8.01 -0.82 2.55
C TYR A 309 -9.31 -1.31 1.91
N THR A 310 -10.41 -1.30 2.66
CA THR A 310 -11.69 -1.80 2.17
C THR A 310 -12.67 -0.64 1.98
N CYS A 311 -13.06 -0.40 0.75
CA CYS A 311 -14.02 0.63 0.39
C CYS A 311 -15.35 0.04 -0.02
N TYR A 312 -16.43 0.58 0.56
CA TYR A 312 -17.75 0.00 0.42
C TYR A 312 -18.86 1.04 0.56
N THR A 313 -20.03 0.68 0.04
CA THR A 313 -21.26 1.43 0.25
C THR A 313 -22.35 0.51 0.77
N GLY A 314 -23.04 0.93 1.84
CA GLY A 314 -23.95 0.04 2.57
C GLY A 314 -23.22 -1.22 3.05
N SER A 315 -23.62 -2.39 2.52
CA SER A 315 -23.00 -3.69 2.79
C SER A 315 -22.19 -4.25 1.61
N GLN A 316 -21.89 -3.43 0.60
CA GLN A 316 -21.28 -3.88 -0.65
C GLN A 316 -19.86 -3.33 -0.79
N ILE A 317 -18.89 -4.24 -0.84
CA ILE A 317 -17.51 -3.92 -1.18
C ILE A 317 -17.46 -3.44 -2.63
N LEU A 318 -16.89 -2.26 -2.82
CA LEU A 318 -16.62 -1.66 -4.11
C LEU A 318 -15.15 -1.83 -4.49
N ASP A 319 -14.28 -1.81 -3.48
CA ASP A 319 -12.85 -1.92 -3.65
C ASP A 319 -12.15 -2.47 -2.42
N ALA A 320 -11.07 -3.20 -2.63
CA ALA A 320 -10.29 -3.80 -1.55
C ALA A 320 -8.83 -3.94 -1.97
N ASP A 321 -7.96 -3.10 -1.40
CA ASP A 321 -6.54 -3.13 -1.66
C ASP A 321 -5.77 -3.74 -0.50
N VAL A 322 -4.63 -4.34 -0.81
CA VAL A 322 -3.68 -4.90 0.15
C VAL A 322 -2.30 -4.32 -0.10
N GLU A 323 -1.67 -3.83 0.97
CA GLU A 323 -0.32 -3.26 0.94
C GLU A 323 0.58 -4.06 1.89
N ILE A 324 1.68 -4.60 1.38
CA ILE A 324 2.66 -5.33 2.18
C ILE A 324 3.87 -4.43 2.50
N ASP A 325 4.26 -4.40 3.78
CA ASP A 325 5.38 -3.58 4.23
C ASP A 325 6.73 -4.14 3.78
N THR A 326 7.29 -3.58 2.72
CA THR A 326 8.65 -3.90 2.29
C THR A 326 9.69 -2.89 2.76
N ASP A 327 9.27 -1.76 3.32
CA ASP A 327 10.17 -0.68 3.69
C ASP A 327 10.79 -0.92 5.07
N HIS A 328 10.01 -1.44 6.02
CA HIS A 328 10.52 -1.88 7.32
C HIS A 328 11.00 -3.34 7.28
N PHE A 329 10.31 -4.20 6.51
CA PHE A 329 10.52 -5.66 6.56
C PHE A 329 11.07 -6.28 5.28
N GLY A 330 11.56 -5.48 4.33
CA GLY A 330 11.99 -5.95 3.01
C GLY A 330 12.81 -7.24 3.02
N SER A 331 13.88 -7.31 3.80
CA SER A 331 14.75 -8.51 3.91
C SER A 331 14.21 -9.63 4.81
N ALA A 332 13.13 -9.38 5.56
CA ALA A 332 12.52 -10.32 6.50
C ALA A 332 11.51 -11.28 5.83
N TRP A 333 10.99 -10.93 4.65
CA TRP A 333 9.99 -11.74 3.93
C TRP A 333 10.53 -13.07 3.40
N ARG A 334 9.72 -14.12 3.51
CA ARG A 334 9.99 -15.51 3.10
C ARG A 334 8.81 -16.09 2.32
N VAL A 335 9.07 -17.10 1.48
CA VAL A 335 8.05 -17.85 0.73
C VAL A 335 8.25 -19.38 0.83
N ASP A 336 9.27 -19.80 1.57
CA ASP A 336 9.65 -21.21 1.76
C ASP A 336 8.89 -21.89 2.91
N GLY A 337 7.92 -21.19 3.51
CA GLY A 337 7.17 -21.67 4.66
C GLY A 337 7.93 -21.48 5.98
N SER A 338 8.99 -20.67 5.98
CA SER A 338 9.67 -20.25 7.20
C SER A 338 9.16 -18.90 7.72
N GLY A 339 9.21 -18.74 9.03
CA GLY A 339 8.75 -17.56 9.75
C GLY A 339 8.14 -17.96 11.09
N ALA A 340 8.36 -17.16 12.12
CA ALA A 340 7.79 -17.43 13.44
C ALA A 340 7.61 -16.13 14.21
N CYS A 341 6.64 -16.13 15.12
CA CYS A 341 6.40 -15.01 16.01
C CYS A 341 7.69 -14.60 16.74
N GLY A 342 7.98 -13.31 16.75
CA GLY A 342 9.16 -12.75 17.44
C GLY A 342 10.53 -13.06 16.81
N THR A 343 10.60 -13.74 15.65
CA THR A 343 11.90 -14.06 15.02
C THR A 343 12.41 -13.01 14.03
N GLY A 344 11.59 -12.01 13.71
CA GLY A 344 11.93 -10.98 12.72
C GLY A 344 11.93 -11.48 11.27
N THR A 345 11.25 -12.60 10.99
CA THR A 345 11.08 -13.16 9.64
C THR A 345 9.66 -13.63 9.45
N TYR A 346 9.05 -13.32 8.30
CA TYR A 346 7.61 -13.46 8.08
C TYR A 346 7.34 -14.20 6.78
N ASP A 347 6.41 -15.14 6.81
CA ASP A 347 5.96 -15.87 5.63
C ASP A 347 4.96 -15.02 4.84
N LEU A 348 5.34 -14.64 3.62
CA LEU A 348 4.54 -13.74 2.79
C LEU A 348 3.17 -14.31 2.45
N GLN A 349 3.06 -15.62 2.18
CA GLN A 349 1.77 -16.25 1.91
C GLN A 349 0.85 -16.21 3.13
N THR A 350 1.41 -16.37 4.34
CA THR A 350 0.64 -16.28 5.60
C THR A 350 0.08 -14.86 5.79
N VAL A 351 0.89 -13.83 5.58
CA VAL A 351 0.42 -12.44 5.73
C VAL A 351 -0.60 -12.08 4.64
N LEU A 352 -0.35 -12.47 3.38
CA LEU A 352 -1.34 -12.30 2.31
C LEU A 352 -2.65 -13.04 2.61
N LEU A 353 -2.59 -14.23 3.24
CA LEU A 353 -3.79 -14.95 3.63
C LEU A 353 -4.63 -14.16 4.65
N HIS A 354 -3.97 -13.53 5.64
CA HIS A 354 -4.62 -12.65 6.61
C HIS A 354 -5.26 -11.44 5.92
N GLU A 355 -4.50 -10.69 5.13
CA GLU A 355 -5.03 -9.48 4.47
C GLU A 355 -6.15 -9.82 3.48
N ASN A 356 -6.09 -10.99 2.85
CA ASN A 356 -7.17 -11.49 2.00
C ASN A 356 -8.47 -11.77 2.78
N GLY A 357 -8.42 -12.00 4.09
CA GLY A 357 -9.64 -12.07 4.88
C GLY A 357 -10.28 -10.70 5.07
N HIS A 358 -9.48 -9.65 5.26
CA HIS A 358 -9.99 -8.26 5.29
C HIS A 358 -10.52 -7.80 3.95
N PHE A 359 -9.82 -8.14 2.88
CA PHE A 359 -10.29 -8.02 1.51
C PHE A 359 -11.69 -8.58 1.32
N LEU A 360 -11.98 -9.71 1.98
CA LEU A 360 -13.28 -10.38 1.94
C LEU A 360 -14.34 -9.81 2.88
N GLY A 361 -13.99 -8.90 3.78
CA GLY A 361 -14.90 -8.34 4.77
C GLY A 361 -14.84 -8.99 6.15
N LEU A 362 -13.82 -9.81 6.43
CA LEU A 362 -13.54 -10.31 7.78
C LEU A 362 -12.81 -9.24 8.61
N GLY A 363 -12.97 -9.31 9.92
CA GLY A 363 -12.22 -8.49 10.88
C GLY A 363 -11.42 -9.36 11.82
N HIS A 364 -10.57 -8.74 12.65
CA HIS A 364 -9.84 -9.46 13.69
C HIS A 364 -10.78 -10.01 14.77
N PRO A 365 -10.71 -11.30 15.09
CA PRO A 365 -11.51 -11.90 16.15
C PRO A 365 -10.88 -11.74 17.53
N GLY A 366 -9.61 -11.33 17.61
CA GLY A 366 -8.85 -11.23 18.85
C GLY A 366 -7.40 -10.82 18.62
N ASN A 367 -6.60 -10.99 19.67
CA ASN A 367 -5.13 -10.96 19.63
C ASN A 367 -4.62 -12.09 20.53
N ASN A 368 -4.20 -13.20 19.92
CA ASN A 368 -3.73 -14.41 20.59
C ASN A 368 -2.20 -14.48 20.68
N GLY A 369 -1.49 -13.42 20.29
CA GLY A 369 -0.03 -13.35 20.28
C GLY A 369 0.59 -14.40 19.36
N CYS A 370 1.55 -15.17 19.87
CA CYS A 370 2.29 -16.15 19.09
C CYS A 370 1.51 -17.45 18.80
N GLN A 371 0.27 -17.37 18.32
CA GLN A 371 -0.56 -18.50 17.91
C GLN A 371 -0.93 -18.40 16.42
N PRO A 372 -0.56 -19.37 15.56
CA PRO A 372 -0.84 -19.30 14.12
C PRO A 372 -2.33 -19.34 13.73
N CYS A 373 -3.22 -19.70 14.67
CA CYS A 373 -4.67 -19.64 14.50
C CYS A 373 -5.27 -18.73 15.57
N PRO A 374 -6.27 -17.91 15.20
CA PRO A 374 -6.85 -17.77 13.87
C PRO A 374 -5.92 -17.04 12.90
N VAL A 375 -6.04 -17.28 11.59
CA VAL A 375 -5.24 -16.53 10.60
C VAL A 375 -5.59 -15.05 10.67
N MET A 376 -6.87 -14.74 10.90
CA MET A 376 -7.36 -13.37 11.08
C MET A 376 -6.98 -12.76 12.43
N ASP A 377 -6.12 -13.37 13.24
CA ASP A 377 -5.64 -12.74 14.48
C ASP A 377 -4.87 -11.45 14.18
N ALA A 378 -5.06 -10.41 15.00
CA ALA A 378 -4.39 -9.12 14.76
C ALA A 378 -2.86 -9.18 14.88
N SER A 379 -2.32 -10.30 15.39
CA SER A 379 -0.89 -10.51 15.61
C SER A 379 -0.33 -11.64 14.74
N TYR A 380 0.91 -11.48 14.26
CA TYR A 380 1.57 -12.55 13.51
C TYR A 380 1.97 -13.71 14.43
N GLY A 381 1.14 -14.74 14.44
CA GLY A 381 1.33 -15.93 15.27
C GLY A 381 2.35 -16.95 14.78
N GLY A 382 2.83 -16.82 13.54
CA GLY A 382 3.67 -17.81 12.86
C GLY A 382 3.04 -18.28 11.54
N VAL A 383 3.73 -19.18 10.84
CA VAL A 383 3.29 -19.65 9.51
C VAL A 383 1.93 -20.34 9.58
N SER A 384 0.96 -19.83 8.82
CA SER A 384 -0.34 -20.45 8.57
C SER A 384 -0.78 -20.15 7.14
N ARG A 385 -0.96 -21.20 6.33
CA ARG A 385 -1.26 -21.09 4.89
C ARG A 385 -2.61 -21.67 4.50
N THR A 386 -3.47 -21.89 5.48
CA THR A 386 -4.84 -22.38 5.30
C THR A 386 -5.69 -21.74 6.39
N PRO A 387 -6.89 -21.23 6.06
CA PRO A 387 -7.80 -20.71 7.07
C PRO A 387 -8.06 -21.75 8.17
N CYS A 388 -8.11 -21.28 9.42
CA CYS A 388 -8.48 -22.09 10.56
C CYS A 388 -10.01 -22.24 10.63
N ALA A 389 -10.51 -23.10 11.51
CA ALA A 389 -11.94 -23.41 11.58
C ALA A 389 -12.82 -22.18 11.89
N ASP A 390 -12.26 -21.21 12.58
CA ASP A 390 -12.97 -19.97 12.91
C ASP A 390 -12.92 -18.96 11.75
N ASP A 391 -11.80 -18.87 11.03
CA ASP A 391 -11.67 -18.10 9.80
C ASP A 391 -12.67 -18.61 8.75
N GLU A 392 -12.80 -19.94 8.63
CA GLU A 392 -13.80 -20.63 7.80
C GLU A 392 -15.22 -20.24 8.23
N ALA A 393 -15.53 -20.27 9.53
CA ALA A 393 -16.84 -19.84 10.02
C ALA A 393 -17.14 -18.36 9.72
N GLY A 394 -16.11 -17.51 9.73
CA GLY A 394 -16.20 -16.12 9.31
C GLY A 394 -16.50 -15.99 7.82
N ALA A 395 -15.75 -16.69 6.96
CA ALA A 395 -15.97 -16.70 5.53
C ALA A 395 -17.38 -17.22 5.16
N ASP A 396 -17.82 -18.30 5.80
CA ASP A 396 -19.17 -18.87 5.64
C ASP A 396 -20.27 -17.88 6.07
N ALA A 397 -20.00 -17.05 7.08
CA ALA A 397 -20.95 -16.03 7.51
C ALA A 397 -21.07 -14.87 6.51
N VAL A 398 -19.99 -14.52 5.79
CA VAL A 398 -19.99 -13.44 4.80
C VAL A 398 -20.46 -13.93 3.43
N TYR A 399 -20.06 -15.14 3.01
CA TYR A 399 -20.35 -15.73 1.71
C TYR A 399 -21.06 -17.10 1.83
N PRO A 400 -22.23 -17.20 2.51
CA PRO A 400 -22.88 -18.48 2.73
C PRO A 400 -23.42 -19.09 1.43
N LEU A 401 -23.21 -20.40 1.26
CA LEU A 401 -23.92 -21.16 0.24
C LEU A 401 -25.45 -21.03 0.43
N ASP A 402 -26.19 -20.91 -0.67
CA ASP A 402 -27.65 -20.73 -0.61
C ASP A 402 -28.43 -22.05 -0.44
N GLY A 403 -27.73 -23.20 -0.43
CA GLY A 403 -28.33 -24.53 -0.33
C GLY A 403 -29.12 -24.96 -1.58
N GLY A 404 -28.98 -24.23 -2.69
CA GLY A 404 -29.56 -24.58 -3.98
C GLY A 404 -28.93 -25.80 -4.62
N THR A 405 -29.24 -26.03 -5.90
CA THR A 405 -28.62 -27.12 -6.67
C THR A 405 -27.38 -26.59 -7.38
N PRO A 406 -26.18 -27.14 -7.13
CA PRO A 406 -24.98 -26.76 -7.89
C PRO A 406 -25.18 -26.95 -9.41
N PRO A 407 -24.43 -26.22 -10.24
CA PRO A 407 -24.45 -26.40 -11.68
C PRO A 407 -24.02 -27.84 -12.06
N PRO A 408 -24.41 -28.34 -13.23
CA PRO A 408 -23.93 -29.64 -13.70
C PRO A 408 -22.44 -29.55 -14.07
N ALA A 409 -21.75 -30.69 -14.02
CA ALA A 409 -20.35 -30.75 -14.43
C ALA A 409 -20.20 -30.47 -15.93
N PRO A 410 -19.22 -29.66 -16.35
CA PRO A 410 -18.94 -29.47 -17.77
C PRO A 410 -18.51 -30.79 -18.42
N SER A 411 -18.80 -30.92 -19.71
CA SER A 411 -18.46 -32.08 -20.52
C SER A 411 -17.36 -31.73 -21.53
N THR A 412 -16.86 -32.73 -22.27
CA THR A 412 -15.88 -32.53 -23.36
C THR A 412 -14.58 -31.81 -22.96
N PHE A 413 -14.15 -31.94 -21.70
CA PHE A 413 -12.91 -31.34 -21.22
C PHE A 413 -11.69 -31.97 -21.91
N THR A 414 -10.87 -31.14 -22.56
CA THR A 414 -9.65 -31.58 -23.25
C THR A 414 -8.47 -30.68 -22.95
N ALA A 415 -7.29 -31.29 -22.85
CA ALA A 415 -5.99 -30.63 -22.70
C ALA A 415 -5.10 -31.00 -23.89
N SER A 416 -4.43 -30.04 -24.50
CA SER A 416 -3.57 -30.25 -25.68
C SER A 416 -2.45 -29.23 -25.76
N GLY A 417 -1.40 -29.52 -26.53
CA GLY A 417 -0.26 -28.61 -26.74
C GLY A 417 1.09 -29.27 -26.45
N THR A 418 2.17 -28.61 -26.83
CA THR A 418 3.54 -29.14 -26.67
C THR A 418 4.49 -28.17 -25.97
N ALA A 419 4.17 -26.87 -25.93
CA ALA A 419 4.95 -25.82 -25.27
C ALA A 419 4.16 -25.12 -24.13
N SER A 420 2.84 -25.11 -24.24
CA SER A 420 1.86 -24.72 -23.22
C SER A 420 0.69 -25.72 -23.28
N ALA A 421 -0.15 -25.73 -22.25
CA ALA A 421 -1.35 -26.56 -22.24
C ALA A 421 -2.59 -25.71 -22.54
N SER A 422 -3.21 -25.93 -23.69
CA SER A 422 -4.52 -25.38 -24.07
C SER A 422 -5.63 -26.29 -23.57
N LEU A 423 -6.51 -25.76 -22.73
CA LEU A 423 -7.65 -26.41 -22.12
C LEU A 423 -8.95 -25.93 -22.79
N THR A 424 -9.89 -26.81 -23.08
CA THR A 424 -11.23 -26.46 -23.59
C THR A 424 -12.32 -27.36 -22.99
N TRP A 425 -13.54 -26.84 -22.85
CA TRP A 425 -14.69 -27.57 -22.28
C TRP A 425 -16.04 -27.06 -22.80
N SER A 426 -17.12 -27.79 -22.48
CA SER A 426 -18.48 -27.37 -22.83
C SER A 426 -19.06 -26.41 -21.79
N ASP A 427 -19.87 -25.48 -22.27
CA ASP A 427 -20.69 -24.62 -21.42
C ASP A 427 -21.76 -25.41 -20.66
N VAL A 428 -22.18 -24.90 -19.50
CA VAL A 428 -23.28 -25.46 -18.70
C VAL A 428 -24.34 -24.39 -18.43
N ALA A 429 -25.28 -24.65 -17.51
CA ALA A 429 -26.28 -23.65 -17.14
C ALA A 429 -26.29 -23.47 -15.63
N GLY A 430 -26.42 -22.20 -15.20
CA GLY A 430 -26.50 -21.83 -13.78
C GLY A 430 -25.13 -21.68 -13.10
N GLU A 431 -24.05 -21.77 -13.87
CA GLU A 431 -22.69 -21.48 -13.43
C GLU A 431 -22.41 -19.98 -13.36
N TRP A 432 -21.54 -19.60 -12.45
CA TRP A 432 -20.89 -18.29 -12.40
C TRP A 432 -19.47 -18.33 -12.98
N GLY A 433 -18.97 -19.54 -13.24
CA GLY A 433 -17.66 -19.76 -13.82
C GLY A 433 -17.17 -21.20 -13.67
N TYR A 434 -15.89 -21.37 -13.97
CA TYR A 434 -15.22 -22.66 -13.99
C TYR A 434 -13.90 -22.62 -13.24
N GLU A 435 -13.69 -23.60 -12.38
CA GLU A 435 -12.38 -23.84 -11.76
C GLU A 435 -11.59 -24.85 -12.58
N LEU A 436 -10.31 -24.58 -12.76
CA LEU A 436 -9.36 -25.40 -13.48
C LEU A 436 -8.32 -25.93 -12.50
N TRP A 437 -8.10 -27.23 -12.51
CA TRP A 437 -7.22 -27.91 -11.57
C TRP A 437 -6.14 -28.65 -12.31
N ARG A 438 -4.91 -28.63 -11.77
CA ARG A 438 -3.71 -29.19 -12.39
C ARG A 438 -2.95 -30.08 -11.43
N ALA A 439 -2.49 -31.21 -11.94
CA ALA A 439 -1.50 -32.08 -11.30
C ALA A 439 -0.26 -32.19 -12.22
N ALA A 440 0.94 -32.02 -11.64
CA ALA A 440 2.22 -32.11 -12.37
C ALA A 440 2.69 -33.58 -12.53
N VAL A 441 1.74 -34.46 -12.86
CA VAL A 441 1.94 -35.90 -13.12
C VAL A 441 0.99 -36.34 -14.23
N SER A 442 1.23 -37.53 -14.81
CA SER A 442 0.34 -38.08 -15.83
C SER A 442 -1.06 -38.41 -15.27
N CYS A 443 -2.11 -38.33 -16.09
CA CYS A 443 -3.46 -38.71 -15.64
C CYS A 443 -3.61 -40.18 -15.26
N ALA A 444 -2.71 -41.05 -15.70
CA ALA A 444 -2.73 -42.46 -15.31
C ALA A 444 -2.31 -42.68 -13.85
N THR A 445 -1.58 -41.74 -13.26
CA THR A 445 -1.04 -41.81 -11.90
C THR A 445 -1.62 -40.76 -10.96
N ALA A 446 -2.23 -39.71 -11.50
CA ALA A 446 -2.80 -38.62 -10.72
C ALA A 446 -3.91 -39.12 -9.78
N THR A 447 -3.85 -38.67 -8.54
CA THR A 447 -4.85 -38.84 -7.49
C THR A 447 -5.36 -37.47 -7.04
N ASP A 448 -6.50 -37.41 -6.37
CA ASP A 448 -7.08 -36.11 -5.96
C ASP A 448 -6.12 -35.20 -5.17
N PRO A 449 -5.28 -35.71 -4.24
CA PRO A 449 -4.27 -34.89 -3.55
C PRO A 449 -3.17 -34.29 -4.45
N ASP A 450 -2.97 -34.81 -5.66
CA ASP A 450 -1.98 -34.28 -6.60
C ASP A 450 -2.48 -33.01 -7.33
N PHE A 451 -3.80 -32.77 -7.32
CA PHE A 451 -4.39 -31.62 -7.99
C PHE A 451 -4.41 -30.40 -7.09
N ALA A 452 -3.88 -29.30 -7.61
CA ALA A 452 -4.05 -27.96 -7.05
C ALA A 452 -4.94 -27.12 -7.97
N LEU A 453 -5.72 -26.20 -7.37
CA LEU A 453 -6.44 -25.18 -8.12
C LEU A 453 -5.41 -24.34 -8.89
N LEU A 454 -5.54 -24.35 -10.21
CA LEU A 454 -4.70 -23.60 -11.13
C LEU A 454 -5.26 -22.19 -11.31
N ASP A 455 -6.53 -22.09 -11.65
CA ASP A 455 -7.18 -20.82 -11.94
C ASP A 455 -8.71 -20.96 -11.94
N THR A 456 -9.42 -19.84 -11.86
CA THR A 456 -10.87 -19.76 -12.02
C THR A 456 -11.21 -18.76 -13.11
N VAL A 457 -12.10 -19.12 -14.02
CA VAL A 457 -12.55 -18.22 -15.09
C VAL A 457 -14.04 -17.95 -14.98
N ALA A 458 -14.48 -16.78 -15.45
CA ALA A 458 -15.89 -16.39 -15.45
C ALA A 458 -16.74 -17.25 -16.39
N ASP A 459 -18.05 -17.16 -16.22
CA ASP A 459 -19.05 -17.77 -17.10
C ASP A 459 -18.81 -17.41 -18.58
N GLY A 460 -19.23 -18.30 -19.48
CA GLY A 460 -18.97 -18.16 -20.92
C GLY A 460 -17.51 -18.28 -21.37
N THR A 461 -16.53 -18.38 -20.45
CA THR A 461 -15.15 -18.72 -20.79
C THR A 461 -15.03 -20.23 -20.98
N LEU A 462 -14.72 -20.67 -22.20
CA LEU A 462 -14.69 -22.09 -22.58
C LEU A 462 -13.30 -22.59 -23.03
N ALA A 463 -12.29 -21.75 -22.85
CA ALA A 463 -10.91 -22.07 -23.17
C ALA A 463 -9.95 -21.35 -22.23
N TYR A 464 -8.84 -22.01 -21.90
CA TYR A 464 -7.77 -21.46 -21.06
C TYR A 464 -6.41 -21.97 -21.54
N THR A 465 -5.36 -21.16 -21.41
CA THR A 465 -3.99 -21.61 -21.71
C THR A 465 -3.14 -21.56 -20.45
N ASP A 466 -2.76 -22.72 -19.95
CA ASP A 466 -1.80 -22.83 -18.84
C ASP A 466 -0.40 -22.54 -19.35
N THR A 467 0.15 -21.45 -18.82
CA THR A 467 1.51 -20.97 -19.06
C THR A 467 2.31 -20.88 -17.75
N ASP A 468 1.85 -21.54 -16.67
CA ASP A 468 2.40 -21.40 -15.33
C ASP A 468 2.59 -19.93 -14.91
N TYR A 469 1.51 -19.14 -15.07
CA TYR A 469 1.48 -17.70 -14.80
C TYR A 469 2.55 -16.91 -15.60
N GLY A 470 2.79 -17.30 -16.85
CA GLY A 470 3.69 -16.62 -17.79
C GLY A 470 5.13 -17.15 -17.83
N ASN A 471 5.50 -18.10 -16.96
CA ASN A 471 6.84 -18.70 -16.96
C ASN A 471 7.03 -19.83 -17.97
N GLY A 472 5.93 -20.33 -18.54
CA GLY A 472 5.91 -21.55 -19.30
C GLY A 472 5.93 -22.78 -18.40
N LEU A 473 5.38 -23.89 -18.91
CA LEU A 473 5.40 -25.16 -18.22
C LEU A 473 6.77 -25.83 -18.36
N ASN A 474 7.28 -26.38 -17.26
CA ASN A 474 8.46 -27.23 -17.31
C ASN A 474 8.16 -28.50 -18.13
N PRO A 475 9.15 -29.08 -18.83
CA PRO A 475 8.95 -30.33 -19.57
C PRO A 475 8.46 -31.46 -18.66
N GLY A 476 7.43 -32.17 -19.10
CA GLY A 476 6.82 -33.26 -18.32
C GLY A 476 5.34 -33.48 -18.62
N SER A 477 4.77 -34.46 -17.92
CA SER A 477 3.36 -34.83 -17.99
C SER A 477 2.53 -33.97 -17.04
N TYR A 478 1.42 -33.44 -17.54
CA TYR A 478 0.45 -32.73 -16.73
C TYR A 478 -0.94 -33.34 -16.90
N CYS A 479 -1.71 -33.35 -15.83
CA CYS A 479 -3.09 -33.80 -15.81
C CYS A 479 -4.00 -32.68 -15.33
N TYR A 480 -5.14 -32.51 -16.01
CA TYR A 480 -6.09 -31.44 -15.72
C TYR A 480 -7.50 -31.99 -15.50
N LYS A 481 -8.27 -31.31 -14.67
CA LYS A 481 -9.72 -31.47 -14.49
C LYS A 481 -10.36 -30.10 -14.27
N ALA A 482 -11.67 -30.00 -14.47
CA ALA A 482 -12.41 -28.77 -14.23
C ALA A 482 -13.73 -29.04 -13.50
N ARG A 483 -14.31 -28.01 -12.89
CA ARG A 483 -15.68 -28.03 -12.35
C ARG A 483 -16.32 -26.66 -12.51
N ALA A 484 -17.65 -26.62 -12.62
CA ALA A 484 -18.41 -25.38 -12.59
C ALA A 484 -18.76 -25.02 -11.14
N PHE A 485 -18.96 -23.74 -10.85
CA PHE A 485 -19.38 -23.28 -9.53
C PHE A 485 -20.46 -22.21 -9.61
N SER A 486 -21.16 -21.99 -8.49
CA SER A 486 -22.17 -20.94 -8.31
C SER A 486 -22.36 -20.68 -6.81
N LYS A 487 -23.28 -19.77 -6.44
CA LYS A 487 -23.72 -19.59 -5.05
C LYS A 487 -24.28 -20.86 -4.38
N SER A 488 -24.76 -21.80 -5.19
CA SER A 488 -25.28 -23.08 -4.71
C SER A 488 -24.21 -24.14 -4.47
N GLY A 489 -22.93 -23.80 -4.66
CA GLY A 489 -21.78 -24.70 -4.50
C GLY A 489 -21.21 -25.15 -5.84
N GLU A 490 -20.30 -26.13 -5.79
CA GLU A 490 -19.57 -26.60 -6.97
C GLU A 490 -20.15 -27.90 -7.56
N SER A 491 -19.99 -28.05 -8.86
CA SER A 491 -20.31 -29.28 -9.57
C SER A 491 -19.32 -30.41 -9.23
N ALA A 492 -19.66 -31.64 -9.62
CA ALA A 492 -18.65 -32.69 -9.73
C ALA A 492 -17.55 -32.28 -10.73
N PHE A 493 -16.36 -32.88 -10.61
CA PHE A 493 -15.29 -32.69 -11.58
C PHE A 493 -15.58 -33.39 -12.91
N THR A 494 -15.02 -32.82 -13.99
CA THR A 494 -14.92 -33.48 -15.29
C THR A 494 -14.04 -34.73 -15.22
N THR A 495 -14.10 -35.56 -16.27
CA THR A 495 -13.04 -36.56 -16.49
C THR A 495 -11.71 -35.87 -16.77
N THR A 496 -10.63 -36.42 -16.25
CA THR A 496 -9.28 -35.86 -16.41
C THR A 496 -8.79 -35.90 -17.86
N SER A 497 -8.05 -34.88 -18.29
CA SER A 497 -7.34 -34.85 -19.57
C SER A 497 -5.87 -34.49 -19.37
N GLY A 498 -4.97 -35.19 -20.06
CA GLY A 498 -3.52 -35.02 -19.91
C GLY A 498 -2.85 -34.44 -21.15
N VAL A 499 -1.67 -33.85 -20.95
CA VAL A 499 -0.81 -33.30 -22.00
C VAL A 499 0.66 -33.55 -21.65
N GLU A 500 1.49 -33.71 -22.67
CA GLU A 500 2.94 -33.87 -22.54
C GLU A 500 3.64 -32.62 -23.06
N ILE A 501 4.28 -31.88 -22.15
CA ILE A 501 5.04 -30.67 -22.51
C ILE A 501 6.46 -31.09 -22.89
N SER A 502 6.81 -30.82 -24.15
CA SER A 502 8.14 -31.05 -24.69
C SER A 502 8.92 -29.73 -24.60
N GLY A 503 9.99 -29.70 -23.79
CA GLY A 503 10.83 -28.51 -23.71
C GLY A 503 11.36 -28.10 -25.07
N SER A 504 11.37 -26.79 -25.37
CA SER A 504 12.27 -26.29 -26.39
C SER A 504 13.69 -26.56 -25.89
N SER A 505 14.37 -27.53 -26.50
CA SER A 505 15.82 -27.64 -26.32
C SER A 505 16.42 -26.27 -26.61
N PRO A 506 17.17 -25.64 -25.69
CA PRO A 506 17.81 -24.38 -26.00
C PRO A 506 18.65 -24.59 -27.26
N THR A 507 18.39 -23.80 -28.30
CA THR A 507 19.26 -23.74 -29.47
C THR A 507 20.65 -23.42 -28.92
N PRO A 508 21.69 -24.24 -29.18
CA PRO A 508 23.02 -23.97 -28.64
C PRO A 508 23.40 -22.55 -29.05
N THR A 509 23.61 -21.68 -28.06
CA THR A 509 24.08 -20.33 -28.29
C THR A 509 25.34 -20.44 -29.15
N PRO A 510 25.39 -19.83 -30.35
CA PRO A 510 26.59 -19.91 -31.17
C PRO A 510 27.76 -19.42 -30.32
N SER A 511 28.81 -20.24 -30.25
CA SER A 511 30.06 -19.90 -29.56
C SER A 511 30.46 -18.48 -29.95
N PRO A 512 30.79 -17.60 -28.99
CA PRO A 512 31.18 -16.24 -29.31
C PRO A 512 32.31 -16.27 -30.34
N THR A 513 32.09 -15.55 -31.46
CA THR A 513 33.14 -15.32 -32.45
C THR A 513 34.33 -14.69 -31.72
N PRO A 514 35.56 -15.22 -31.86
CA PRO A 514 36.71 -14.65 -31.19
C PRO A 514 36.83 -13.17 -31.56
N PRO A 515 37.11 -12.28 -30.58
CA PRO A 515 37.19 -10.85 -30.83
C PRO A 515 38.26 -10.56 -31.88
N PRO A 516 38.03 -9.60 -32.79
CA PRO A 516 39.03 -9.22 -33.78
C PRO A 516 40.32 -8.76 -33.09
N THR A 517 41.44 -9.28 -33.58
CA THR A 517 42.79 -8.95 -33.12
C THR A 517 43.00 -7.43 -33.14
N PRO A 518 43.43 -6.79 -32.04
CA PRO A 518 43.59 -5.34 -32.00
C PRO A 518 44.66 -4.87 -33.01
N THR A 519 44.27 -3.93 -33.86
CA THR A 519 45.15 -3.20 -34.77
C THR A 519 46.19 -2.41 -33.96
N PRO A 520 47.50 -2.49 -34.28
CA PRO A 520 48.53 -1.80 -33.50
C PRO A 520 48.34 -0.27 -33.52
N THR A 521 48.18 0.32 -32.34
CA THR A 521 48.10 1.76 -32.12
C THR A 521 49.45 2.42 -32.44
N PRO A 522 49.49 3.50 -33.24
CA PRO A 522 50.73 4.24 -33.52
C PRO A 522 51.34 4.86 -32.25
N ALA A 523 52.68 4.87 -32.21
CA ALA A 523 53.50 5.31 -31.10
C ALA A 523 53.27 6.77 -30.69
N ALA A 524 53.23 7.00 -29.37
CA ALA A 524 53.08 8.31 -28.75
C ALA A 524 54.21 9.28 -29.14
N THR A 525 53.82 10.46 -29.61
CA THR A 525 54.72 11.60 -29.82
C THR A 525 54.91 12.35 -28.48
N PRO A 526 56.14 12.58 -28.00
CA PRO A 526 56.36 13.27 -26.73
C PRO A 526 56.25 14.78 -26.92
N THR A 527 55.40 15.45 -26.14
CA THR A 527 55.45 16.93 -26.03
C THR A 527 55.33 17.41 -24.58
N SER A 528 56.43 18.04 -24.16
CA SER A 528 56.65 19.12 -23.18
C SER A 528 55.84 19.24 -21.87
N SER A 529 56.59 19.03 -20.78
CA SER A 529 56.64 19.68 -19.46
C SER A 529 55.57 20.76 -19.08
N PRO A 530 55.01 20.69 -17.86
CA PRO A 530 54.00 21.64 -17.37
C PRO A 530 54.57 23.04 -17.09
N THR A 531 53.75 24.05 -17.41
CA THR A 531 53.96 25.46 -17.04
C THR A 531 53.38 25.70 -15.62
N PRO A 532 54.06 26.43 -14.72
CA PRO A 532 53.62 26.62 -13.33
C PRO A 532 52.36 27.48 -13.21
N PRO A 533 51.59 27.32 -12.11
CA PRO A 533 50.33 28.03 -11.89
C PRO A 533 50.56 29.52 -11.61
N PRO A 534 49.72 30.44 -12.14
CA PRO A 534 49.77 31.84 -11.78
C PRO A 534 49.23 32.10 -10.36
N SER A 535 49.92 33.02 -9.69
CA SER A 535 49.72 33.49 -8.31
C SER A 535 48.39 34.24 -8.12
N ALA A 536 47.80 34.09 -6.93
CA ALA A 536 46.60 34.80 -6.49
C ALA A 536 46.76 36.33 -6.59
N THR A 537 45.76 36.99 -7.16
CA THR A 537 45.64 38.46 -7.22
C THR A 537 44.70 38.93 -6.08
N PRO A 538 45.07 39.96 -5.30
CA PRO A 538 44.30 40.42 -4.14
C PRO A 538 42.97 41.11 -4.53
N PRO A 539 42.00 41.19 -3.60
CA PRO A 539 40.68 41.77 -3.87
C PRO A 539 40.76 43.29 -4.11
N PRO A 540 40.03 43.83 -5.10
CA PRO A 540 39.94 45.28 -5.29
C PRO A 540 39.11 45.95 -4.17
N SER A 541 39.64 47.09 -3.73
CA SER A 541 39.08 48.05 -2.76
C SER A 541 37.77 48.68 -3.24
N PRO A 542 36.83 49.06 -2.33
CA PRO A 542 35.60 49.75 -2.72
C PRO A 542 35.90 51.07 -3.42
N THR A 543 35.35 51.24 -4.62
CA THR A 543 35.44 52.46 -5.42
C THR A 543 34.12 53.23 -5.28
N PRO A 544 34.15 54.56 -5.07
CA PRO A 544 33.03 55.35 -4.57
C PRO A 544 31.89 55.54 -5.58
N GLU A 545 30.69 55.77 -5.03
CA GLU A 545 29.42 55.99 -5.72
C GLU A 545 29.48 57.17 -6.71
N PRO A 546 29.18 56.95 -8.01
CA PRO A 546 28.97 58.02 -8.98
C PRO A 546 27.55 58.60 -8.91
N PRO A 547 27.37 59.87 -9.31
CA PRO A 547 26.14 60.62 -9.10
C PRO A 547 24.98 60.15 -9.98
N GLN A 548 23.76 60.25 -9.47
CA GLN A 548 22.52 59.89 -10.18
C GLN A 548 22.41 60.63 -11.53
N SER A 549 22.29 59.84 -12.59
CA SER A 549 22.02 60.26 -13.97
C SER A 549 20.51 60.25 -14.24
N PRO A 550 19.95 61.19 -15.02
CA PRO A 550 18.51 61.31 -15.25
C PRO A 550 17.91 60.08 -15.96
N PRO A 551 16.60 59.85 -15.79
CA PRO A 551 15.93 58.65 -16.31
C PRO A 551 16.03 58.54 -17.84
N PRO A 552 16.38 57.36 -18.38
CA PRO A 552 16.38 57.14 -19.83
C PRO A 552 14.95 57.13 -20.39
N ALA A 553 14.83 57.71 -21.58
CA ALA A 553 13.62 57.69 -22.40
C ALA A 553 13.24 56.24 -22.78
N PRO A 554 11.94 55.94 -22.95
CA PRO A 554 11.47 54.58 -23.21
C PRO A 554 12.06 54.04 -24.51
N THR A 555 12.89 53.02 -24.38
CA THR A 555 13.25 52.11 -25.47
C THR A 555 12.01 51.36 -25.92
N SER A 556 11.72 51.41 -27.21
CA SER A 556 10.68 50.64 -27.87
C SER A 556 10.87 49.14 -27.62
N THR A 557 9.90 48.55 -26.94
CA THR A 557 9.72 47.12 -26.75
C THR A 557 9.79 46.42 -28.12
N PRO A 558 10.50 45.29 -28.27
CA PRO A 558 10.31 44.44 -29.43
C PRO A 558 8.83 44.08 -29.53
N SER A 559 8.29 44.13 -30.75
CA SER A 559 6.94 43.68 -31.06
C SER A 559 6.75 42.26 -30.52
N PRO A 560 5.65 41.95 -29.80
CA PRO A 560 5.39 40.59 -29.38
C PRO A 560 5.32 39.70 -30.62
N THR A 561 6.08 38.61 -30.60
CA THR A 561 5.83 37.47 -31.48
C THR A 561 4.40 37.01 -31.18
N PRO A 562 3.52 36.84 -32.18
CA PRO A 562 2.14 36.43 -31.94
C PRO A 562 2.11 35.00 -31.41
N HIS A 563 1.92 34.84 -30.11
CA HIS A 563 1.64 33.54 -29.50
C HIS A 563 0.15 33.21 -29.65
N VAL A 564 -0.18 31.92 -29.65
CA VAL A 564 -1.54 31.42 -29.85
C VAL A 564 -2.04 30.82 -28.53
N GLN A 565 -3.30 31.10 -28.13
CA GLN A 565 -3.84 30.47 -26.91
C GLN A 565 -3.97 28.96 -27.11
N GLY A 566 -3.40 28.19 -26.19
CA GLY A 566 -3.27 26.73 -26.26
C GLY A 566 -1.96 26.22 -26.87
N ASP A 567 -1.05 27.09 -27.33
CA ASP A 567 0.32 26.74 -27.76
C ASP A 567 1.23 26.70 -26.52
N ALA A 568 1.35 25.51 -25.93
CA ALA A 568 2.09 25.27 -24.69
C ALA A 568 3.58 25.03 -24.94
N ASP A 569 3.95 24.53 -26.12
CA ASP A 569 5.34 24.19 -26.46
C ASP A 569 6.08 25.30 -27.27
N CYS A 570 5.41 26.43 -27.52
CA CYS A 570 5.89 27.60 -28.26
C CYS A 570 6.20 27.33 -29.75
N ASN A 571 5.51 26.38 -30.39
CA ASN A 571 5.75 26.02 -31.79
C ASN A 571 4.85 26.77 -32.80
N GLU A 572 4.02 27.72 -32.33
CA GLU A 572 3.06 28.52 -33.10
C GLU A 572 1.84 27.74 -33.64
N THR A 573 1.66 26.49 -33.23
CA THR A 573 0.51 25.64 -33.57
C THR A 573 -0.15 25.08 -32.31
N VAL A 574 -1.39 24.60 -32.42
CA VAL A 574 -2.08 23.90 -31.32
C VAL A 574 -2.36 22.47 -31.77
N ASP A 575 -1.57 21.52 -31.29
CA ASP A 575 -1.66 20.11 -31.63
C ASP A 575 -1.45 19.17 -30.42
N ALA A 576 -1.23 17.88 -30.68
CA ALA A 576 -1.06 16.88 -29.63
C ALA A 576 0.20 17.10 -28.78
N SER A 577 1.18 17.85 -29.29
CA SER A 577 2.42 18.22 -28.60
C SER A 577 2.13 19.21 -27.48
N ASP A 578 1.19 20.14 -27.67
CA ASP A 578 0.75 21.07 -26.64
C ASP A 578 0.00 20.36 -25.52
N LEU A 579 -0.89 19.44 -25.88
CA LEU A 579 -1.55 18.56 -24.92
C LEU A 579 -0.52 17.77 -24.11
N LEU A 580 0.48 17.20 -24.78
CA LEU A 580 1.55 16.48 -24.12
C LEU A 580 2.37 17.39 -23.19
N ALA A 581 2.68 18.61 -23.60
CA ALA A 581 3.43 19.58 -22.79
C ALA A 581 2.65 20.00 -21.52
N VAL A 582 1.34 20.16 -21.62
CA VAL A 582 0.46 20.40 -20.46
C VAL A 582 0.45 19.17 -19.54
N LEU A 583 0.26 17.97 -20.09
CA LEU A 583 0.26 16.73 -19.29
C LEU A 583 1.61 16.44 -18.63
N GLN A 584 2.73 16.76 -19.29
CA GLN A 584 4.07 16.66 -18.71
C GLN A 584 4.28 17.66 -17.57
N THR A 585 3.75 18.89 -17.71
CA THR A 585 3.79 19.88 -16.63
C THR A 585 2.97 19.42 -15.43
N LEU A 586 1.79 18.82 -15.65
CA LEU A 586 0.94 18.28 -14.58
C LEU A 586 1.54 17.05 -13.90
N GLY A 587 2.33 16.26 -14.63
CA GLY A 587 3.05 15.10 -14.10
C GLY A 587 4.46 15.40 -13.58
N ASP A 588 4.86 16.68 -13.49
CA ASP A 588 6.19 17.14 -13.06
C ASP A 588 7.36 16.51 -13.86
N PHE A 589 7.11 16.16 -15.13
CA PHE A 589 8.10 15.60 -16.06
C PHE A 589 8.82 16.68 -16.88
N GLY A 590 8.54 17.96 -16.61
CA GLY A 590 9.15 19.14 -17.25
C GLY A 590 8.12 20.25 -17.49
N ALA A 591 8.52 21.51 -17.26
CA ALA A 591 7.66 22.67 -17.48
C ALA A 591 7.62 23.05 -18.96
N ALA A 592 6.40 23.23 -19.50
CA ALA A 592 6.22 23.70 -20.87
C ALA A 592 6.85 25.11 -21.07
N PRO A 593 7.48 25.39 -22.21
CA PRO A 593 8.15 26.67 -22.43
C PRO A 593 7.17 27.85 -22.55
N CYS A 594 5.90 27.61 -22.88
CA CYS A 594 4.85 28.61 -23.07
C CYS A 594 3.65 28.43 -22.11
N LEU A 595 3.92 28.13 -20.83
CA LEU A 595 2.86 27.90 -19.82
C LEU A 595 1.82 29.03 -19.69
N ALA A 596 2.21 30.28 -19.97
CA ALA A 596 1.27 31.41 -19.93
C ALA A 596 0.12 31.30 -20.95
N TYR A 597 0.26 30.47 -21.99
CA TYR A 597 -0.77 30.24 -23.01
C TYR A 597 -1.44 28.88 -22.88
N ALA A 598 -0.94 28.03 -21.97
CA ALA A 598 -1.54 26.74 -21.65
C ALA A 598 -2.81 26.88 -20.79
N ASP A 599 -3.00 28.01 -20.09
CA ASP A 599 -4.24 28.33 -19.37
C ASP A 599 -5.30 28.77 -20.37
N VAL A 600 -6.05 27.80 -20.89
CA VAL A 600 -7.06 28.03 -21.93
C VAL A 600 -8.43 28.36 -21.36
N ASN A 601 -8.57 28.27 -20.03
CA ASN A 601 -9.79 28.61 -19.30
C ASN A 601 -9.69 29.91 -18.46
N CYS A 602 -8.48 30.49 -18.39
CA CYS A 602 -8.10 31.75 -17.74
C CYS A 602 -8.41 31.83 -16.24
N ASP A 603 -8.41 30.70 -15.53
CA ASP A 603 -8.58 30.65 -14.08
C ASP A 603 -7.28 30.92 -13.30
N GLY A 604 -6.16 31.06 -14.02
CA GLY A 604 -4.84 31.33 -13.47
C GLY A 604 -4.08 30.06 -13.05
N VAL A 605 -4.60 28.87 -13.34
CA VAL A 605 -4.02 27.57 -12.98
C VAL A 605 -3.93 26.68 -14.21
N ILE A 606 -2.79 26.01 -14.41
CA ILE A 606 -2.66 24.97 -15.44
C ILE A 606 -3.15 23.66 -14.85
N SER A 607 -4.20 23.08 -15.43
CA SER A 607 -4.89 21.92 -14.88
C SER A 607 -5.26 20.89 -15.96
N GLY A 608 -5.78 19.74 -15.52
CA GLY A 608 -6.37 18.76 -16.44
C GLY A 608 -7.54 19.32 -17.24
N LEU A 609 -8.20 20.40 -16.77
CA LEU A 609 -9.27 21.06 -17.51
C LEU A 609 -8.73 21.75 -18.77
N ASP A 610 -7.54 22.35 -18.68
CA ASP A 610 -6.86 22.97 -19.81
C ASP A 610 -6.43 21.93 -20.85
N ALA A 611 -5.89 20.80 -20.38
CA ALA A 611 -5.57 19.65 -21.21
C ALA A 611 -6.82 19.13 -21.95
N VAL A 612 -7.97 19.03 -21.26
CA VAL A 612 -9.24 18.58 -21.89
C VAL A 612 -9.76 19.60 -22.91
N ILE A 613 -9.59 20.91 -22.66
CA ILE A 613 -10.02 21.96 -23.59
C ILE A 613 -9.12 21.97 -24.85
N ILE A 614 -7.80 21.80 -24.70
CA ILE A 614 -6.86 21.62 -25.81
C ILE A 614 -7.17 20.32 -26.58
N LEU A 615 -7.42 19.21 -25.88
CA LEU A 615 -7.81 17.93 -26.48
C LEU A 615 -9.11 18.06 -27.30
N ARG A 616 -10.10 18.80 -26.80
CA ARG A 616 -11.33 19.11 -27.55
C ARG A 616 -11.03 19.90 -28.81
N HIS A 617 -10.17 20.91 -28.73
CA HIS A 617 -9.77 21.72 -29.88
C HIS A 617 -9.11 20.88 -30.98
N ILE A 618 -8.10 20.08 -30.64
CA ILE A 618 -7.39 19.22 -31.62
C ILE A 618 -8.30 18.10 -32.17
N SER A 619 -9.34 17.73 -31.42
CA SER A 619 -10.38 16.78 -31.84
C SER A 619 -11.54 17.44 -32.62
N GLN A 620 -11.45 18.73 -32.94
CA GLN A 620 -12.51 19.51 -33.63
C GLN A 620 -13.86 19.54 -32.88
N LEU A 621 -13.81 19.42 -31.55
CA LEU A 621 -14.95 19.57 -30.66
C LEU A 621 -15.04 21.01 -30.12
N PRO A 622 -16.21 21.46 -29.66
CA PRO A 622 -16.36 22.79 -29.05
C PRO A 622 -15.42 22.97 -27.84
N SER A 623 -14.59 24.01 -27.90
CA SER A 623 -13.54 24.30 -26.90
C SER A 623 -13.54 25.76 -26.39
N THR A 624 -14.63 26.51 -26.61
CA THR A 624 -14.72 27.92 -26.20
C THR A 624 -15.08 28.06 -24.72
N VAL A 625 -14.31 28.86 -23.98
CA VAL A 625 -14.59 29.24 -22.58
C VAL A 625 -15.00 30.71 -22.52
N ALA A 626 -16.05 31.02 -21.77
CA ALA A 626 -16.55 32.39 -21.66
C ALA A 626 -15.57 33.28 -20.87
N GLY A 627 -15.17 34.41 -21.46
CA GLY A 627 -14.22 35.34 -20.84
C GLY A 627 -12.76 35.11 -21.24
N CYS A 628 -12.48 34.06 -22.02
CA CYS A 628 -11.16 33.77 -22.57
C CYS A 628 -11.10 33.97 -24.08
N PRO A 629 -9.92 34.25 -24.64
CA PRO A 629 -9.72 34.05 -26.07
C PRO A 629 -9.94 32.56 -26.45
N ALA A 630 -10.22 32.32 -27.72
CA ALA A 630 -10.45 30.96 -28.20
C ALA A 630 -9.12 30.22 -28.34
N VAL A 631 -9.10 28.93 -28.02
CA VAL A 631 -7.95 28.07 -28.35
C VAL A 631 -7.68 28.15 -29.86
N GLY A 632 -6.43 28.41 -30.25
CA GLY A 632 -6.04 28.66 -31.63
C GLY A 632 -6.13 30.13 -32.09
N ALA A 633 -6.62 31.04 -31.24
CA ALA A 633 -6.62 32.48 -31.53
C ALA A 633 -5.33 33.16 -31.06
N ALA A 634 -4.98 34.28 -31.70
CA ALA A 634 -3.86 35.10 -31.25
C ALA A 634 -4.08 35.57 -29.80
N ALA A 635 -3.15 35.24 -28.92
CA ALA A 635 -3.11 35.75 -27.56
C ALA A 635 -2.71 37.24 -27.60
N ILE A 636 -3.46 38.09 -26.90
CA ILE A 636 -3.30 39.56 -26.91
C ILE A 636 -2.48 40.02 -25.73
#